data_AF-A0A7V3I0I3-F1
#
_entry.id   AF-A0A7V3I0I3-F1
#
_cell.length_a   1.000
_cell.length_b   1.000
_cell.length_c   1.000
_cell.angle_alpha   90.00
_cell.angle_beta   90.00
_cell.angle_gamma   90.00
#
_symmetry.space_group_name_H-M   'P 1'
#
loop_
_entity.id
_entity.type
_entity.pdbx_description
1 polymer ?
#
loop_
_entity_poly.entity_id
_entity_poly.type
_entity_poly.pdbx_seq_one_letter_code
_entity_poly.pdbx_strand_id
1 'polypeptide(L)'
;MKRGFARPTPEKPPVIKPENIVLPTPLSIPPPEGKPWYMIVIGVVVIGLLGGMVAMTCASGSHVFGGVGSIFPIFMVGGMMMMMFGGRMGGQQQMSRPKLDAMRAQFMLMLDMLRETAHESADSMDANYRWFHPAPSTLAAAVGSSRMWERKPDGKDLNFGVVRVGVGMTRPEVTWGEPQNMPTDIELEPVTGKALQEFGRYQSVVYNLPKMISLLVEPWYALRGDREQVLGLMRAIVCQLAFSHGPDHVQMIVVSSDLDEWDWVKWLPHFGDPRRQDAAGNARMVYASVREFAAEQAELFAGRGSFTPRHASSSAQTPTPHTVIIADAADPQWEFVISAEGIDGVTFFDLTGSSMWTSVPERMLTFDETGIIEALPRDRDTWMVIDEKPWFFALTDHFSLEEAEDFAQKLARWRLAEAYEEIGQRVAHIGARDILAYYGIDDPADIDFHALWGSRSDHMGRSRLRAPFGNRSDNGELLFLDMKSLDEGGDGPHGVMSGTTGSGKSTLVRTVIESLMLSHPPEELQFVLADLKGGSAVKPFAGVPHVSRIITDLEEDQALMERFLDALWGEIARRKAICDSAGVDDAKEYNSVRLRMRARGQDMPPLPMLVVVIDEFYEWFRIMPTAVDVLDSIGRQGRAYWIHLMMASQTIESRAEKLMENMGYRLVLKARTAGAAQAAGVPNAVNLPAQAGLGYFRRSLEDTVRFQAEFLWRDYISRGITIDGDETPRLVHSIDYVRPQLFTNSFTPLEVSVEGPDQAAIPTNGQSADVALPIEAGEEDDEGIRVPKIGTVIIDQLRKIPFEPYRLWQPPLNQPVAIDELVNRYLGHPWQQDYGTARDLVFPIGIIDRPFKHDQPPWTVDTSGPGANVLILGAGGSGKTTALQTLICAAALTHTPEQVQFYCLAYSSTALTTIAQLPHVGEVVGPTDPYGVRRTVAELLALVRDRKRTFLEYGIPSMEVLRRRKSGDAPGPVPDVFGDVYLVIDNYRALAEENEVLIEQVNLIINQGPSFGVHVIVTADRESELRPPVRSGFGSRVELRLAAVEDAKLVRSRFAKDVPVKPGR
;
A
#
# COMPACT_ATOMS: atom_id res chain seq x y z
N MET A 1 0.27 -23.43 -3.13
CA MET A 1 0.05 -22.07 -3.66
C MET A 1 1.23 -21.73 -4.57
N LYS A 2 1.00 -21.28 -5.82
CA LYS A 2 2.09 -20.97 -6.78
C LYS A 2 2.76 -19.62 -6.42
N ARG A 3 4.09 -19.54 -6.57
CA ARG A 3 4.90 -18.34 -6.35
C ARG A 3 4.88 -17.45 -7.60
N GLY A 4 4.65 -16.14 -7.44
CA GLY A 4 4.83 -15.16 -8.50
C GLY A 4 6.32 -14.99 -8.84
N PHE A 5 6.67 -15.14 -10.11
CA PHE A 5 8.01 -14.93 -10.66
C PHE A 5 8.02 -13.67 -11.53
N ALA A 6 8.62 -12.61 -11.02
CA ALA A 6 8.93 -11.42 -11.80
C ALA A 6 10.17 -11.70 -12.66
N ARG A 7 10.09 -11.46 -13.96
CA ARG A 7 11.22 -11.66 -14.88
C ARG A 7 12.31 -10.63 -14.59
N PRO A 8 13.50 -11.03 -14.12
CA PRO A 8 14.59 -10.06 -13.95
C PRO A 8 15.09 -9.57 -15.31
N THR A 9 15.84 -8.48 -15.30
CA THR A 9 16.62 -8.06 -16.48
C THR A 9 17.60 -9.18 -16.86
N PRO A 10 17.58 -9.70 -18.10
CA PRO A 10 18.48 -10.78 -18.52
C PRO A 10 19.95 -10.42 -18.27
N GLU A 11 20.68 -11.38 -17.71
CA GLU A 11 22.12 -11.26 -17.51
C GLU A 11 22.84 -11.21 -18.88
N LYS A 12 23.96 -10.49 -18.94
CA LYS A 12 24.71 -10.34 -20.19
C LYS A 12 25.33 -11.70 -20.58
N PRO A 13 25.03 -12.23 -21.78
CA PRO A 13 25.60 -13.49 -22.22
C PRO A 13 27.12 -13.36 -22.43
N PRO A 14 27.89 -14.47 -22.32
CA PRO A 14 29.27 -14.52 -22.80
C PRO A 14 29.35 -14.05 -24.25
N VAL A 15 30.27 -13.15 -24.56
CA VAL A 15 30.41 -12.60 -25.92
C VAL A 15 31.33 -13.53 -26.72
N ILE A 16 30.85 -14.01 -27.87
CA ILE A 16 31.71 -14.69 -28.85
C ILE A 16 32.75 -13.68 -29.32
N LYS A 17 34.02 -14.08 -29.32
CA LYS A 17 35.11 -13.27 -29.86
C LYS A 17 35.43 -13.74 -31.28
N PRO A 18 34.90 -13.08 -32.33
CA PRO A 18 35.30 -13.38 -33.69
C PRO A 18 36.73 -12.91 -33.90
N GLU A 19 37.62 -13.85 -34.19
CA GLU A 19 39.05 -13.61 -34.41
C GLU A 19 39.34 -13.63 -35.92
N ASN A 20 40.15 -12.67 -36.40
CA ASN A 20 40.65 -12.68 -37.77
C ASN A 20 42.09 -13.16 -37.78
N ILE A 21 42.28 -14.48 -37.95
CA ILE A 21 43.60 -15.11 -37.91
C ILE A 21 44.20 -15.08 -39.31
N VAL A 22 45.20 -14.22 -39.49
CA VAL A 22 46.04 -14.21 -40.70
C VAL A 22 47.02 -15.38 -40.60
N LEU A 23 46.91 -16.33 -41.52
CA LEU A 23 47.79 -17.50 -41.53
C LEU A 23 49.22 -17.10 -41.89
N PRO A 24 50.25 -17.59 -41.17
CA PRO A 24 51.64 -17.25 -41.45
C PRO A 24 52.07 -17.87 -42.78
N THR A 25 52.88 -17.14 -43.55
CA THR A 25 53.50 -17.69 -44.77
C THR A 25 54.47 -18.82 -44.40
N PRO A 26 54.37 -20.00 -45.03
CA PRO A 26 55.38 -21.04 -44.91
C PRO A 26 56.76 -20.53 -45.32
N LEU A 27 57.82 -21.17 -44.81
CA LEU A 27 59.19 -20.79 -45.17
C LEU A 27 59.44 -21.10 -46.65
N SER A 28 59.94 -20.12 -47.40
CA SER A 28 60.49 -20.34 -48.73
C SER A 28 61.98 -20.70 -48.63
N ILE A 29 62.38 -21.75 -49.35
CA ILE A 29 63.79 -22.08 -49.57
C ILE A 29 64.09 -21.69 -51.02
N PRO A 30 64.91 -20.63 -51.27
CA PRO A 30 65.30 -20.31 -52.63
C PRO A 30 66.09 -21.48 -53.22
N PRO A 31 65.86 -21.84 -54.50
CA PRO A 31 66.61 -22.90 -55.14
C PRO A 31 68.12 -22.57 -55.09
N PRO A 32 68.99 -23.56 -54.83
CA PRO A 32 70.41 -23.30 -54.67
C PRO A 32 70.98 -22.78 -55.99
N GLU A 33 71.36 -21.49 -56.03
CA GLU A 33 72.12 -20.93 -57.15
C GLU A 33 73.39 -21.78 -57.33
N GLY A 34 73.45 -22.49 -58.46
CA GLY A 34 74.61 -23.27 -58.83
C GLY A 34 75.81 -22.33 -58.95
N LYS A 35 76.86 -22.60 -58.16
CA LYS A 35 78.09 -21.78 -58.18
C LYS A 35 78.50 -21.53 -59.63
N PRO A 36 78.69 -20.27 -60.05
CA PRO A 36 78.91 -19.97 -61.45
C PRO A 36 80.09 -20.76 -62.01
N TRP A 37 79.80 -21.57 -63.05
CA TRP A 37 80.76 -22.46 -63.69
C TRP A 37 82.03 -21.71 -64.17
N TYR A 38 81.92 -20.41 -64.48
CA TYR A 38 83.06 -19.58 -64.83
C TYR A 38 84.14 -19.52 -63.73
N MET A 39 83.82 -19.71 -62.45
CA MET A 39 84.86 -19.77 -61.40
C MET A 39 85.70 -21.04 -61.51
N ILE A 40 85.12 -22.15 -61.97
CA ILE A 40 85.87 -23.38 -62.28
C ILE A 40 86.72 -23.15 -63.54
N VAL A 41 86.18 -22.48 -64.56
CA VAL A 41 86.92 -22.15 -65.80
C VAL A 41 88.10 -21.22 -65.52
N ILE A 42 87.93 -20.17 -64.70
CA ILE A 42 89.02 -19.29 -64.29
C ILE A 42 90.12 -20.11 -63.57
N GLY A 43 89.73 -20.99 -62.64
CA GLY A 43 90.67 -21.90 -61.99
C GLY A 43 91.43 -22.81 -62.98
N VAL A 44 90.73 -23.43 -63.93
CA VAL A 44 91.33 -24.33 -64.93
C VAL A 44 92.19 -23.58 -65.94
N VAL A 45 91.81 -22.38 -66.38
CA VAL A 45 92.61 -21.54 -67.29
C VAL A 45 93.89 -21.05 -66.61
N VAL A 46 93.83 -20.65 -65.33
CA VAL A 46 95.01 -20.24 -64.56
C VAL A 46 95.94 -21.43 -64.30
N ILE A 47 95.41 -22.60 -63.94
CA ILE A 47 96.20 -23.84 -63.79
C ILE A 47 96.80 -24.28 -65.14
N GLY A 48 96.06 -24.12 -66.24
CA GLY A 48 96.53 -24.38 -67.61
C GLY A 48 97.64 -23.42 -68.06
N LEU A 49 97.57 -22.14 -67.68
CA LEU A 49 98.63 -21.17 -67.92
C LEU A 49 99.89 -21.45 -67.08
N LEU A 50 99.73 -21.78 -65.79
CA LEU A 50 100.85 -22.18 -64.94
C LEU A 50 101.53 -23.46 -65.47
N GLY A 51 100.72 -24.48 -65.78
CA GLY A 51 101.20 -25.74 -66.36
C GLY A 51 101.85 -25.54 -67.73
N GLY A 52 101.30 -24.66 -68.56
CA GLY A 52 101.85 -24.29 -69.87
C GLY A 52 103.22 -23.59 -69.76
N MET A 53 103.39 -22.66 -68.83
CA MET A 53 104.70 -22.04 -68.57
C MET A 53 105.74 -23.05 -68.06
N VAL A 54 105.35 -23.94 -67.14
CA VAL A 54 106.26 -24.98 -66.62
C VAL A 54 106.63 -25.98 -67.73
N ALA A 55 105.67 -26.37 -68.57
CA ALA A 55 105.89 -27.26 -69.71
C ALA A 55 106.78 -26.63 -70.80
N MET A 56 106.56 -25.36 -71.17
CA MET A 56 107.44 -24.63 -72.09
C MET A 56 108.89 -24.60 -71.59
N THR A 57 109.06 -24.37 -70.28
CA THR A 57 110.39 -24.31 -69.65
C THR A 57 111.11 -25.67 -69.64
N CYS A 58 110.37 -26.78 -69.65
CA CYS A 58 110.94 -28.13 -69.72
C CYS A 58 111.13 -28.66 -71.14
N ALA A 59 110.31 -28.23 -72.10
CA ALA A 59 110.33 -28.71 -73.48
C ALA A 59 111.28 -27.92 -74.40
N SER A 60 111.51 -26.64 -74.11
CA SER A 60 112.47 -25.81 -74.83
C SER A 60 113.77 -25.72 -74.03
N GLY A 61 114.75 -26.55 -74.37
CA GLY A 61 116.02 -26.72 -73.64
C GLY A 61 117.00 -25.54 -73.75
N SER A 62 116.54 -24.31 -73.53
CA SER A 62 117.35 -23.09 -73.53
C SER A 62 117.70 -22.66 -72.10
N HIS A 63 118.99 -22.67 -71.77
CA HIS A 63 119.51 -22.22 -70.48
C HIS A 63 119.50 -20.69 -70.33
N VAL A 64 118.31 -20.09 -70.29
CA VAL A 64 118.10 -18.65 -69.96
C VAL A 64 117.28 -18.53 -68.67
N PHE A 65 117.68 -19.28 -67.64
CA PHE A 65 117.16 -19.13 -66.28
C PHE A 65 118.20 -18.46 -65.37
N GLY A 66 118.48 -17.19 -65.64
CA GLY A 66 119.46 -16.39 -64.92
C GLY A 66 118.93 -14.99 -64.56
N GLY A 67 118.55 -14.80 -63.30
CA GLY A 67 118.26 -13.50 -62.69
C GLY A 67 116.97 -12.79 -63.15
N VAL A 68 116.19 -12.27 -62.19
CA VAL A 68 115.01 -11.38 -62.39
C VAL A 68 113.72 -12.05 -62.92
N GLY A 69 113.79 -13.11 -63.74
CA GLY A 69 112.60 -13.75 -64.33
C GLY A 69 111.66 -14.53 -63.38
N SER A 70 112.08 -14.84 -62.15
CA SER A 70 111.37 -15.76 -61.23
C SER A 70 110.37 -15.11 -60.26
N ILE A 71 110.23 -13.78 -60.27
CA ILE A 71 109.44 -13.04 -59.26
C ILE A 71 107.94 -12.96 -59.63
N PHE A 72 107.61 -13.00 -60.93
CA PHE A 72 106.25 -12.77 -61.43
C PHE A 72 105.19 -13.79 -60.94
N PRO A 73 105.48 -15.10 -60.81
CA PRO A 73 104.49 -16.06 -60.30
C PRO A 73 104.12 -15.83 -58.83
N ILE A 74 105.07 -15.35 -58.01
CA ILE A 74 104.89 -15.20 -56.55
C ILE A 74 103.94 -14.05 -56.24
N PHE A 75 104.06 -12.91 -56.94
CA PHE A 75 103.11 -11.80 -56.82
C PHE A 75 101.71 -12.16 -57.31
N MET A 76 101.60 -12.98 -58.36
CA MET A 76 100.32 -13.45 -58.88
C MET A 76 99.58 -14.34 -57.87
N VAL A 77 100.30 -15.29 -57.24
CA VAL A 77 99.76 -16.13 -56.15
C VAL A 77 99.40 -15.29 -54.92
N GLY A 78 100.24 -14.33 -54.53
CA GLY A 78 99.98 -13.43 -53.39
C GLY A 78 98.73 -12.56 -53.59
N GLY A 79 98.56 -11.97 -54.77
CA GLY A 79 97.37 -11.20 -55.13
C GLY A 79 96.10 -12.05 -55.16
N MET A 80 96.20 -13.28 -55.70
CA MET A 80 95.08 -14.22 -55.74
C MET A 80 94.67 -14.70 -54.33
N MET A 81 95.62 -14.88 -53.41
CA MET A 81 95.33 -15.19 -52.01
C MET A 81 94.59 -14.02 -51.33
N MET A 82 95.00 -12.77 -51.57
CA MET A 82 94.28 -11.61 -51.02
C MET A 82 92.87 -11.50 -51.60
N MET A 83 92.67 -11.78 -52.90
CA MET A 83 91.36 -11.73 -53.55
C MET A 83 90.41 -12.84 -53.08
N MET A 84 90.92 -14.07 -52.85
CA MET A 84 90.12 -15.17 -52.31
C MET A 84 89.73 -14.99 -50.84
N PHE A 85 90.60 -14.40 -50.00
CA PHE A 85 90.26 -14.13 -48.61
C PHE A 85 89.47 -12.82 -48.40
N GLY A 86 89.61 -11.84 -49.30
CA GLY A 86 88.84 -10.58 -49.29
C GLY A 86 87.34 -10.75 -49.52
N GLY A 87 86.91 -11.86 -50.14
CA GLY A 87 85.49 -12.17 -50.39
C GLY A 87 84.63 -12.47 -49.15
N ARG A 88 85.21 -12.44 -47.93
CA ARG A 88 84.51 -12.84 -46.70
C ARG A 88 83.50 -11.81 -46.15
N MET A 89 83.31 -10.66 -46.80
CA MET A 89 82.52 -9.54 -46.24
C MET A 89 81.35 -9.03 -47.11
N GLY A 90 80.90 -9.80 -48.12
CA GLY A 90 79.87 -9.31 -49.06
C GLY A 90 79.10 -10.37 -49.86
N GLY A 91 78.75 -11.52 -49.26
CA GLY A 91 77.91 -12.54 -49.90
C GLY A 91 76.61 -12.80 -49.12
N GLN A 92 75.45 -12.72 -49.80
CA GLN A 92 74.16 -13.09 -49.22
C GLN A 92 74.19 -14.54 -48.69
N GLN A 93 73.74 -14.73 -47.45
CA GLN A 93 73.83 -16.01 -46.75
C GLN A 93 72.95 -17.09 -47.40
N GLN A 94 73.57 -18.16 -47.90
CA GLN A 94 72.92 -19.48 -47.87
C GLN A 94 72.56 -19.80 -46.41
N MET A 95 71.29 -20.15 -46.15
CA MET A 95 70.83 -20.39 -44.78
C MET A 95 71.50 -21.63 -44.19
N SER A 96 72.19 -21.48 -43.05
CA SER A 96 72.80 -22.61 -42.35
C SER A 96 71.74 -23.49 -41.70
N ARG A 97 72.00 -24.81 -41.57
CA ARG A 97 71.05 -25.76 -40.95
C ARG A 97 70.52 -25.29 -39.58
N PRO A 98 71.36 -24.81 -38.63
CA PRO A 98 70.86 -24.32 -37.35
C PRO A 98 69.93 -23.08 -37.47
N LYS A 99 70.10 -22.25 -38.51
CA LYS A 99 69.24 -21.10 -38.78
C LYS A 99 67.89 -21.53 -39.34
N LEU A 100 67.88 -22.54 -40.22
CA LEU A 100 66.64 -23.16 -40.72
C LEU A 100 65.86 -23.86 -39.61
N ASP A 101 66.55 -24.61 -38.74
CA ASP A 101 65.91 -25.30 -37.62
C ASP A 101 65.36 -24.32 -36.57
N ALA A 102 66.06 -23.20 -36.33
CA ALA A 102 65.52 -22.10 -35.52
C ALA A 102 64.30 -21.43 -36.15
N MET A 103 64.29 -21.21 -37.46
CA MET A 103 63.13 -20.65 -38.19
C MET A 103 61.93 -21.61 -38.19
N ARG A 104 62.16 -22.93 -38.34
CA ARG A 104 61.13 -23.96 -38.17
C ARG A 104 60.55 -23.93 -36.76
N ALA A 105 61.40 -23.89 -35.72
CA ALA A 105 60.93 -23.79 -34.34
C ALA A 105 60.09 -22.52 -34.10
N GLN A 106 60.52 -21.37 -34.64
CA GLN A 106 59.75 -20.13 -34.58
C GLN A 106 58.40 -20.23 -35.30
N PHE A 107 58.34 -20.91 -36.46
CA PHE A 107 57.09 -21.15 -37.19
C PHE A 107 56.14 -22.09 -36.42
N MET A 108 56.66 -23.15 -35.80
CA MET A 108 55.85 -24.05 -34.96
C MET A 108 55.32 -23.33 -33.72
N LEU A 109 56.14 -22.52 -33.04
CA LEU A 109 55.70 -21.68 -31.92
C LEU A 109 54.61 -20.68 -32.33
N MET A 110 54.68 -20.13 -33.55
CA MET A 110 53.62 -19.30 -34.11
C MET A 110 52.33 -20.09 -34.31
N LEU A 111 52.39 -21.30 -34.89
CA LEU A 111 51.22 -22.17 -35.05
C LEU A 111 50.63 -22.64 -33.71
N ASP A 112 51.45 -22.87 -32.69
CA ASP A 112 50.97 -23.23 -31.35
C ASP A 112 50.26 -22.04 -30.67
N MET A 113 50.79 -20.82 -30.81
CA MET A 113 50.13 -19.60 -30.34
C MET A 113 48.79 -19.36 -31.06
N LEU A 114 48.75 -19.54 -32.39
CA LEU A 114 47.51 -19.45 -33.16
C LEU A 114 46.52 -20.58 -32.83
N ARG A 115 46.99 -21.73 -32.34
CA ARG A 115 46.12 -22.81 -31.84
C ARG A 115 45.45 -22.40 -30.53
N GLU A 116 46.19 -21.79 -29.62
CA GLU A 116 45.66 -21.23 -28.37
C GLU A 116 44.57 -20.19 -28.68
N THR A 117 44.81 -19.25 -29.60
CA THR A 117 43.81 -18.29 -30.07
C THR A 117 42.56 -18.95 -30.68
N ALA A 118 42.73 -19.97 -31.54
CA ALA A 118 41.60 -20.70 -32.13
C ALA A 118 40.79 -21.47 -31.08
N HIS A 119 41.46 -22.05 -30.07
CA HIS A 119 40.81 -22.70 -28.92
C HIS A 119 40.07 -21.67 -28.04
N GLU A 120 40.64 -20.50 -27.74
CA GLU A 120 39.96 -19.43 -26.99
C GLU A 120 38.67 -18.96 -27.71
N SER A 121 38.71 -18.86 -29.05
CA SER A 121 37.52 -18.53 -29.83
C SER A 121 36.46 -19.66 -29.74
N ALA A 122 36.87 -20.92 -29.85
CA ALA A 122 36.00 -22.09 -29.69
C ALA A 122 35.36 -22.18 -28.30
N ASP A 123 36.14 -21.94 -27.24
CA ASP A 123 35.64 -21.88 -25.85
C ASP A 123 34.67 -20.71 -25.66
N SER A 124 34.90 -19.57 -26.31
CA SER A 124 33.96 -18.43 -26.29
C SER A 124 32.62 -18.75 -26.97
N MET A 125 32.65 -19.54 -28.06
CA MET A 125 31.45 -20.05 -28.72
C MET A 125 30.72 -21.06 -27.84
N ASP A 126 31.44 -21.99 -27.21
CA ASP A 126 30.83 -22.98 -26.32
C ASP A 126 30.15 -22.34 -25.12
N ALA A 127 30.85 -21.40 -24.45
CA ALA A 127 30.30 -20.63 -23.36
C ALA A 127 29.04 -19.85 -23.77
N ASN A 128 29.03 -19.24 -24.96
CA ASN A 128 27.86 -18.52 -25.48
C ASN A 128 26.70 -19.46 -25.83
N TYR A 129 26.96 -20.56 -26.55
CA TYR A 129 25.92 -21.46 -27.01
C TYR A 129 25.31 -22.24 -25.82
N ARG A 130 26.13 -22.73 -24.88
CA ARG A 130 25.65 -23.40 -23.66
C ARG A 130 25.06 -22.43 -22.64
N TRP A 131 25.39 -21.14 -22.72
CA TRP A 131 24.64 -20.11 -22.00
C TRP A 131 23.19 -20.08 -22.51
N PHE A 132 22.95 -19.79 -23.79
CA PHE A 132 21.59 -19.69 -24.30
C PHE A 132 20.82 -21.02 -24.29
N HIS A 133 21.54 -22.13 -24.50
CA HIS A 133 21.00 -23.48 -24.74
C HIS A 133 21.72 -24.53 -23.88
N PRO A 134 21.48 -24.52 -22.55
CA PRO A 134 22.12 -25.42 -21.60
C PRO A 134 21.75 -26.89 -21.85
N ALA A 135 22.52 -27.82 -21.29
CA ALA A 135 22.18 -29.25 -21.38
C ALA A 135 20.87 -29.54 -20.61
N PRO A 136 19.92 -30.33 -21.18
CA PRO A 136 18.62 -30.57 -20.56
C PRO A 136 18.68 -31.03 -19.10
N SER A 137 19.62 -31.92 -18.77
CA SER A 137 19.88 -32.43 -17.41
C SER A 137 20.19 -31.36 -16.36
N THR A 138 20.55 -30.13 -16.75
CA THR A 138 20.78 -29.02 -15.83
C THR A 138 19.54 -28.13 -15.60
N LEU A 139 18.51 -28.25 -16.44
CA LEU A 139 17.33 -27.38 -16.41
C LEU A 139 16.58 -27.46 -15.07
N ALA A 140 16.40 -28.67 -14.53
CA ALA A 140 15.68 -28.89 -13.29
C ALA A 140 16.35 -28.24 -12.06
N ALA A 141 17.67 -28.02 -12.11
CA ALA A 141 18.40 -27.28 -11.09
C ALA A 141 18.33 -25.75 -11.28
N ALA A 142 18.09 -25.29 -12.52
CA ALA A 142 17.99 -23.88 -12.88
C ALA A 142 16.58 -23.28 -12.70
N VAL A 143 15.54 -24.09 -12.49
CA VAL A 143 14.16 -23.61 -12.27
C VAL A 143 14.09 -22.65 -11.08
N GLY A 144 13.56 -21.44 -11.31
CA GLY A 144 13.48 -20.36 -10.32
C GLY A 144 14.74 -19.50 -10.19
N SER A 145 15.79 -19.75 -10.99
CA SER A 145 16.93 -18.84 -11.14
C SER A 145 16.56 -17.59 -11.97
N SER A 146 17.47 -16.62 -12.04
CA SER A 146 17.35 -15.42 -12.89
C SER A 146 17.15 -15.72 -14.38
N ARG A 147 17.49 -16.94 -14.82
CA ARG A 147 17.49 -17.38 -16.22
C ARG A 147 16.19 -18.02 -16.69
N MET A 148 15.28 -18.31 -15.75
CA MET A 148 13.95 -18.83 -16.08
C MET A 148 13.12 -17.74 -16.76
N TRP A 149 12.47 -18.08 -17.87
CA TRP A 149 11.61 -17.19 -18.67
C TRP A 149 12.30 -15.89 -19.14
N GLU A 150 13.62 -15.94 -19.38
CA GLU A 150 14.44 -14.80 -19.80
C GLU A 150 14.16 -14.35 -21.26
N ARG A 151 13.62 -15.23 -22.13
CA ARG A 151 13.42 -14.95 -23.57
C ARG A 151 12.23 -14.03 -23.85
N LYS A 152 12.37 -13.09 -24.79
CA LYS A 152 11.33 -12.10 -25.13
C LYS A 152 11.01 -12.02 -26.64
N PRO A 153 9.73 -11.94 -27.05
CA PRO A 153 9.30 -11.84 -28.45
C PRO A 153 9.49 -10.42 -29.04
N ASP A 154 10.46 -9.63 -28.56
CA ASP A 154 10.58 -8.20 -28.86
C ASP A 154 11.28 -7.88 -30.20
N GLY A 155 11.69 -8.91 -30.94
CA GLY A 155 12.44 -8.79 -32.20
C GLY A 155 13.92 -8.44 -32.02
N LYS A 156 14.44 -8.40 -30.79
CA LYS A 156 15.88 -8.23 -30.48
C LYS A 156 16.52 -9.51 -29.96
N ASP A 157 15.75 -10.35 -29.28
CA ASP A 157 16.21 -11.65 -28.79
C ASP A 157 16.26 -12.68 -29.93
N LEU A 158 17.44 -12.81 -30.54
CA LEU A 158 17.71 -13.74 -31.66
C LEU A 158 17.51 -15.23 -31.28
N ASN A 159 17.43 -15.55 -29.98
CA ASN A 159 17.28 -16.92 -29.48
C ASN A 159 15.83 -17.26 -29.08
N PHE A 160 14.88 -16.35 -29.29
CA PHE A 160 13.47 -16.65 -29.07
C PHE A 160 12.99 -17.74 -30.04
N GLY A 161 12.32 -18.77 -29.53
CA GLY A 161 11.82 -19.88 -30.35
C GLY A 161 12.90 -20.80 -30.92
N VAL A 162 14.16 -20.68 -30.46
CA VAL A 162 15.28 -21.52 -30.86
C VAL A 162 15.52 -22.59 -29.78
N VAL A 163 15.61 -23.87 -30.18
CA VAL A 163 15.68 -25.02 -29.26
C VAL A 163 16.78 -25.99 -29.65
N ARG A 164 17.50 -26.51 -28.65
CA ARG A 164 18.60 -27.47 -28.84
C ARG A 164 18.03 -28.87 -29.01
N VAL A 165 18.56 -29.59 -29.99
CA VAL A 165 18.20 -30.99 -30.25
C VAL A 165 19.34 -31.98 -29.99
N GLY A 166 20.52 -31.47 -29.65
CA GLY A 166 21.70 -32.29 -29.43
C GLY A 166 23.00 -31.49 -29.45
N VAL A 167 24.11 -32.21 -29.48
CA VAL A 167 25.47 -31.64 -29.65
C VAL A 167 26.13 -32.16 -30.92
N GLY A 168 26.88 -31.32 -31.61
CA GLY A 168 27.47 -31.68 -32.89
C GLY A 168 28.64 -30.81 -33.29
N MET A 169 28.94 -30.81 -34.58
CA MET A 169 30.08 -30.10 -35.16
C MET A 169 29.62 -28.80 -35.83
N THR A 170 30.37 -27.71 -35.62
CA THR A 170 30.12 -26.40 -36.23
C THR A 170 31.47 -25.75 -36.58
N ARG A 171 31.53 -24.92 -37.63
CA ARG A 171 32.76 -24.16 -37.97
C ARG A 171 32.96 -23.05 -36.92
N PRO A 172 34.21 -22.76 -36.49
CA PRO A 172 34.46 -21.65 -35.57
C PRO A 172 34.15 -20.30 -36.22
N GLU A 173 33.79 -19.29 -35.44
CA GLU A 173 33.67 -17.89 -35.90
C GLU A 173 35.03 -17.20 -36.03
N VAL A 174 35.99 -17.93 -36.61
CA VAL A 174 37.33 -17.45 -36.98
C VAL A 174 37.35 -17.18 -38.49
N THR A 175 37.72 -15.97 -38.89
CA THR A 175 38.01 -15.67 -40.29
C THR A 175 39.45 -16.04 -40.58
N TRP A 176 39.66 -17.02 -41.47
CA TRP A 176 40.98 -17.44 -41.90
C TRP A 176 41.45 -16.56 -43.06
N GLY A 177 42.40 -15.66 -42.79
CA GLY A 177 43.05 -14.86 -43.83
C GLY A 177 44.09 -15.67 -44.59
N GLU A 178 43.97 -15.76 -45.92
CA GLU A 178 44.98 -16.42 -46.76
C GLU A 178 46.36 -15.72 -46.63
N PRO A 179 47.48 -16.46 -46.57
CA PRO A 179 48.81 -15.87 -46.47
C PRO A 179 49.16 -14.99 -47.68
N GLN A 180 49.59 -13.75 -47.44
CA GLN A 180 50.09 -12.88 -48.51
C GLN A 180 51.44 -13.40 -49.04
N ASN A 181 51.49 -13.78 -50.31
CA ASN A 181 52.66 -14.39 -50.99
C ASN A 181 52.98 -15.81 -50.51
N MET A 182 52.06 -16.77 -50.72
CA MET A 182 52.37 -18.19 -50.57
C MET A 182 53.53 -18.59 -51.51
N PRO A 183 54.57 -19.31 -51.04
CA PRO A 183 55.62 -19.87 -51.90
C PRO A 183 55.03 -20.84 -52.94
N THR A 184 55.68 -20.98 -54.11
CA THR A 184 55.31 -22.03 -55.06
C THR A 184 55.64 -23.42 -54.50
N ASP A 185 54.97 -24.48 -54.97
CA ASP A 185 55.20 -25.88 -54.52
C ASP A 185 56.66 -26.35 -54.60
N ILE A 186 57.48 -25.69 -55.43
CA ILE A 186 58.91 -25.98 -55.63
C ILE A 186 59.79 -25.25 -54.58
N GLU A 187 59.34 -24.10 -54.09
CA GLU A 187 60.04 -23.24 -53.12
C GLU A 187 59.57 -23.47 -51.68
N LEU A 188 58.41 -24.12 -51.51
CA LEU A 188 57.78 -24.42 -50.24
C LEU A 188 58.62 -25.40 -49.39
N GLU A 189 58.94 -25.01 -48.15
CA GLU A 189 59.61 -25.91 -47.21
C GLU A 189 58.62 -26.99 -46.70
N PRO A 190 58.92 -28.30 -46.85
CA PRO A 190 57.91 -29.36 -46.65
C PRO A 190 57.36 -29.50 -45.23
N VAL A 191 58.14 -29.14 -44.20
CA VAL A 191 57.74 -29.33 -42.79
C VAL A 191 56.74 -28.25 -42.39
N THR A 192 57.04 -26.98 -42.70
CA THR A 192 56.18 -25.84 -42.42
C THR A 192 54.93 -25.82 -43.30
N GLY A 193 55.05 -26.20 -44.59
CA GLY A 193 53.90 -26.37 -45.48
C GLY A 193 52.92 -27.43 -44.99
N LYS A 194 53.41 -28.63 -44.62
CA LYS A 194 52.56 -29.69 -44.07
C LYS A 194 51.94 -29.30 -42.71
N ALA A 195 52.71 -28.66 -41.83
CA ALA A 195 52.21 -28.23 -40.53
C ALA A 195 51.07 -27.21 -40.65
N LEU A 196 51.16 -26.27 -41.61
CA LEU A 196 50.07 -25.32 -41.90
C LEU A 196 48.82 -26.03 -42.44
N GLN A 197 48.97 -27.04 -43.29
CA GLN A 197 47.86 -27.83 -43.82
C GLN A 197 47.16 -28.64 -42.71
N GLU A 198 47.92 -29.31 -41.84
CA GLU A 198 47.35 -30.05 -40.70
C GLU A 198 46.70 -29.11 -39.69
N PHE A 199 47.31 -27.95 -39.41
CA PHE A 199 46.73 -26.90 -38.58
C PHE A 199 45.36 -26.45 -39.11
N GLY A 200 45.30 -26.02 -40.38
CA GLY A 200 44.04 -25.59 -41.01
C GLY A 200 42.95 -26.66 -40.98
N ARG A 201 43.31 -27.94 -41.18
CA ARG A 201 42.36 -29.05 -41.07
C ARG A 201 41.82 -29.18 -39.64
N TYR A 202 42.68 -29.28 -38.64
CA TYR A 202 42.24 -29.54 -37.26
C TYR A 202 41.53 -28.35 -36.60
N GLN A 203 41.86 -27.12 -36.99
CA GLN A 203 41.24 -25.90 -36.45
C GLN A 203 39.97 -25.45 -37.21
N SER A 204 39.56 -26.18 -38.26
CA SER A 204 38.37 -25.81 -39.07
C SER A 204 37.01 -26.20 -38.46
N VAL A 205 37.00 -26.95 -37.35
CA VAL A 205 35.77 -27.52 -36.75
C VAL A 205 35.86 -27.46 -35.22
N VAL A 206 34.79 -26.99 -34.58
CA VAL A 206 34.55 -27.11 -33.14
C VAL A 206 33.56 -28.24 -32.89
N TYR A 207 33.87 -29.09 -31.91
CA TYR A 207 33.11 -30.28 -31.55
C TYR A 207 32.23 -30.05 -30.31
N ASN A 208 31.19 -30.88 -30.15
CA ASN A 208 30.29 -30.90 -28.98
C ASN A 208 29.52 -29.59 -28.71
N LEU A 209 29.37 -28.72 -29.71
CA LEU A 209 28.57 -27.50 -29.59
C LEU A 209 27.07 -27.82 -29.71
N PRO A 210 26.19 -27.12 -28.96
CA PRO A 210 24.74 -27.17 -29.14
C PRO A 210 24.31 -27.02 -30.62
N LYS A 211 23.43 -27.92 -31.08
CA LYS A 211 22.83 -27.88 -32.41
C LYS A 211 21.35 -27.54 -32.30
N MET A 212 20.94 -26.58 -33.12
CA MET A 212 19.74 -25.78 -32.89
C MET A 212 18.75 -25.93 -34.05
N ILE A 213 17.46 -25.97 -33.71
CA ILE A 213 16.35 -25.74 -34.65
C ILE A 213 15.60 -24.48 -34.24
N SER A 214 14.86 -23.86 -35.18
CA SER A 214 14.09 -22.65 -34.92
C SER A 214 12.63 -22.84 -35.32
N LEU A 215 11.74 -22.71 -34.34
CA LEU A 215 10.29 -22.79 -34.52
C LEU A 215 9.74 -21.66 -35.42
N LEU A 216 10.54 -20.60 -35.63
CA LEU A 216 10.13 -19.41 -36.38
C LEU A 216 10.48 -19.48 -37.88
N VAL A 217 11.25 -20.49 -38.30
CA VAL A 217 11.68 -20.63 -39.70
C VAL A 217 10.79 -21.62 -40.46
N GLU A 218 10.29 -22.66 -39.79
CA GLU A 218 9.56 -23.76 -40.42
C GLU A 218 8.32 -24.13 -39.60
N PRO A 219 7.13 -24.31 -40.22
CA PRO A 219 5.92 -24.66 -39.50
C PRO A 219 5.82 -26.14 -39.11
N TRP A 220 6.60 -27.03 -39.75
CA TRP A 220 6.44 -28.49 -39.65
C TRP A 220 7.78 -29.20 -39.42
N TYR A 221 7.86 -29.99 -38.36
CA TYR A 221 9.00 -30.83 -37.99
C TYR A 221 8.55 -32.28 -37.83
N ALA A 222 9.35 -33.23 -38.32
CA ALA A 222 9.08 -34.66 -38.17
C ALA A 222 10.26 -35.35 -37.47
N LEU A 223 9.97 -36.06 -36.37
CA LEU A 223 10.96 -36.82 -35.60
C LEU A 223 10.78 -38.31 -35.92
N ARG A 224 11.75 -38.94 -36.59
CA ARG A 224 11.63 -40.33 -37.08
C ARG A 224 12.77 -41.21 -36.61
N GLY A 225 12.48 -42.20 -35.77
CA GLY A 225 13.48 -43.11 -35.22
C GLY A 225 12.84 -44.11 -34.27
N ASP A 226 13.61 -44.62 -33.31
CA ASP A 226 13.03 -45.41 -32.22
C ASP A 226 12.10 -44.55 -31.33
N ARG A 227 11.05 -45.18 -30.80
CA ARG A 227 10.00 -44.52 -30.04
C ARG A 227 10.53 -43.87 -28.75
N GLU A 228 11.45 -44.53 -28.03
CA GLU A 228 12.02 -43.99 -26.80
C GLU A 228 12.90 -42.76 -27.09
N GLN A 229 13.70 -42.82 -28.17
CA GLN A 229 14.54 -41.70 -28.60
C GLN A 229 13.72 -40.48 -29.02
N VAL A 230 12.66 -40.69 -29.81
CA VAL A 230 11.76 -39.61 -30.27
C VAL A 230 11.07 -38.93 -29.09
N LEU A 231 10.50 -39.70 -28.17
CA LEU A 231 9.88 -39.15 -26.95
C LEU A 231 10.92 -38.50 -26.03
N GLY A 232 12.10 -39.09 -25.88
CA GLY A 232 13.19 -38.57 -25.08
C GLY A 232 13.71 -37.22 -25.56
N LEU A 233 13.83 -37.03 -26.89
CA LEU A 233 14.13 -35.72 -27.46
C LEU A 233 12.95 -34.75 -27.27
N MET A 234 11.71 -35.19 -27.52
CA MET A 234 10.56 -34.29 -27.40
C MET A 234 10.36 -33.78 -25.97
N ARG A 235 10.59 -34.63 -24.95
CA ARG A 235 10.67 -34.22 -23.54
C ARG A 235 11.76 -33.16 -23.33
N ALA A 236 12.95 -33.34 -23.88
CA ALA A 236 14.03 -32.35 -23.81
C ALA A 236 13.67 -31.00 -24.49
N ILE A 237 12.97 -31.03 -25.64
CA ILE A 237 12.48 -29.83 -26.35
C ILE A 237 11.42 -29.09 -25.51
N VAL A 238 10.43 -29.81 -24.98
CA VAL A 238 9.36 -29.24 -24.13
C VAL A 238 9.95 -28.60 -22.86
N CYS A 239 10.85 -29.27 -22.16
CA CYS A 239 11.47 -28.73 -20.95
C CYS A 239 12.32 -27.48 -21.24
N GLN A 240 13.09 -27.46 -22.33
CA GLN A 240 13.85 -26.28 -22.75
C GLN A 240 12.96 -25.07 -23.09
N LEU A 241 11.87 -25.32 -23.82
CA LEU A 241 10.89 -24.29 -24.17
C LEU A 241 10.23 -23.73 -22.92
N ALA A 242 9.75 -24.60 -22.03
CA ALA A 242 9.10 -24.23 -20.78
C ALA A 242 10.04 -23.51 -19.79
N PHE A 243 11.34 -23.80 -19.82
CA PHE A 243 12.35 -23.10 -19.04
C PHE A 243 12.66 -21.71 -19.59
N SER A 244 12.94 -21.60 -20.89
CA SER A 244 13.46 -20.37 -21.50
C SER A 244 12.39 -19.31 -21.79
N HIS A 245 11.15 -19.73 -22.06
CA HIS A 245 10.02 -18.87 -22.44
C HIS A 245 8.92 -18.95 -21.38
N GLY A 246 8.25 -17.83 -21.09
CA GLY A 246 7.07 -17.88 -20.20
C GLY A 246 5.81 -18.39 -20.93
N PRO A 247 4.78 -18.85 -20.19
CA PRO A 247 3.53 -19.35 -20.76
C PRO A 247 2.68 -18.29 -21.49
N ASP A 248 3.03 -17.01 -21.33
CA ASP A 248 2.52 -15.85 -22.06
C ASP A 248 3.20 -15.65 -23.44
N HIS A 249 4.40 -16.22 -23.62
CA HIS A 249 5.19 -16.12 -24.84
C HIS A 249 5.10 -17.38 -25.69
N VAL A 250 5.06 -18.56 -25.07
CA VAL A 250 4.94 -19.87 -25.74
C VAL A 250 3.91 -20.72 -25.03
N GLN A 251 3.01 -21.34 -25.80
CA GLN A 251 2.05 -22.34 -25.34
C GLN A 251 2.29 -23.66 -26.06
N MET A 252 1.95 -24.77 -25.41
CA MET A 252 2.20 -26.11 -25.93
C MET A 252 0.94 -26.96 -25.81
N ILE A 253 0.67 -27.78 -26.83
CA ILE A 253 -0.50 -28.62 -26.97
C ILE A 253 -0.04 -30.03 -27.34
N VAL A 254 -0.62 -31.06 -26.73
CA VAL A 254 -0.43 -32.46 -27.13
C VAL A 254 -1.72 -33.03 -27.69
N VAL A 255 -1.62 -33.77 -28.79
CA VAL A 255 -2.70 -34.61 -29.30
C VAL A 255 -2.14 -36.02 -29.42
N SER A 256 -2.53 -36.92 -28.50
CA SER A 256 -2.04 -38.30 -28.43
C SER A 256 -3.17 -39.29 -28.22
N SER A 257 -3.02 -40.48 -28.77
CA SER A 257 -3.87 -41.64 -28.44
C SER A 257 -3.49 -42.30 -27.11
N ASP A 258 -2.32 -41.98 -26.56
CA ASP A 258 -1.83 -42.46 -25.26
C ASP A 258 -1.62 -41.24 -24.35
N LEU A 259 -2.59 -40.99 -23.47
CA LEU A 259 -2.56 -39.83 -22.58
C LEU A 259 -1.63 -40.04 -21.37
N ASP A 260 -1.31 -41.28 -21.00
CA ASP A 260 -0.56 -41.58 -19.78
C ASP A 260 0.93 -41.23 -19.96
N GLU A 261 1.51 -41.48 -21.14
CA GLU A 261 2.88 -41.04 -21.52
C GLU A 261 3.06 -39.51 -21.41
N TRP A 262 1.96 -38.75 -21.47
CA TRP A 262 1.94 -37.28 -21.40
C TRP A 262 1.38 -36.72 -20.09
N ASP A 263 1.00 -37.54 -19.10
CA ASP A 263 0.39 -37.07 -17.85
C ASP A 263 1.27 -36.03 -17.11
N TRP A 264 2.60 -36.17 -17.20
CA TRP A 264 3.58 -35.24 -16.62
C TRP A 264 3.42 -33.77 -17.08
N VAL A 265 2.86 -33.51 -18.27
CA VAL A 265 2.73 -32.12 -18.79
C VAL A 265 1.68 -31.30 -18.04
N LYS A 266 0.76 -31.93 -17.30
CA LYS A 266 -0.27 -31.24 -16.48
C LYS A 266 0.33 -30.27 -15.46
N TRP A 267 1.56 -30.54 -15.04
CA TRP A 267 2.32 -29.70 -14.10
C TRP A 267 2.83 -28.41 -14.74
N LEU A 268 3.08 -28.39 -16.05
CA LEU A 268 3.64 -27.25 -16.78
C LEU A 268 2.57 -26.17 -17.05
N PRO A 269 2.82 -24.90 -16.71
CA PRO A 269 1.83 -23.83 -16.95
C PRO A 269 1.61 -23.54 -18.44
N HIS A 270 2.56 -23.91 -19.32
CA HIS A 270 2.50 -23.75 -20.78
C HIS A 270 1.43 -24.60 -21.47
N PHE A 271 0.93 -25.64 -20.78
CA PHE A 271 -0.15 -26.50 -21.23
C PHE A 271 -1.52 -26.10 -20.65
N GLY A 272 -1.63 -25.00 -19.91
CA GLY A 272 -2.92 -24.53 -19.39
C GLY A 272 -3.59 -23.49 -20.30
N ASP A 273 -4.79 -23.78 -20.82
CA ASP A 273 -5.55 -22.82 -21.63
C ASP A 273 -6.01 -21.63 -20.76
N PRO A 274 -5.66 -20.37 -21.10
CA PRO A 274 -6.03 -19.20 -20.31
C PRO A 274 -7.51 -18.79 -20.50
N ARG A 275 -8.20 -19.31 -21.53
CA ARG A 275 -9.62 -19.01 -21.79
C ARG A 275 -10.56 -20.00 -21.11
N ARG A 276 -10.07 -21.19 -20.74
CA ARG A 276 -10.88 -22.29 -20.20
C ARG A 276 -10.39 -22.71 -18.83
N GLN A 277 -11.29 -22.70 -17.86
CA GLN A 277 -11.01 -23.18 -16.51
C GLN A 277 -11.89 -24.37 -16.15
N ASP A 278 -11.35 -25.21 -15.29
CA ASP A 278 -11.91 -26.45 -14.78
C ASP A 278 -11.68 -26.49 -13.25
N ALA A 279 -12.14 -27.54 -12.57
CA ALA A 279 -12.04 -27.62 -11.10
C ALA A 279 -10.60 -27.63 -10.54
N ALA A 280 -9.58 -27.78 -11.40
CA ALA A 280 -8.16 -27.76 -11.02
C ALA A 280 -7.41 -26.52 -11.53
N GLY A 281 -8.10 -25.52 -12.11
CA GLY A 281 -7.51 -24.27 -12.61
C GLY A 281 -7.66 -24.15 -14.13
N ASN A 282 -6.60 -23.74 -14.84
CA ASN A 282 -6.63 -23.73 -16.31
C ASN A 282 -6.79 -25.17 -16.83
N ALA A 283 -7.67 -25.37 -17.81
CA ALA A 283 -7.85 -26.64 -18.49
C ALA A 283 -6.55 -27.05 -19.21
N ARG A 284 -6.17 -28.32 -19.09
CA ARG A 284 -4.96 -28.84 -19.75
C ARG A 284 -5.22 -29.00 -21.26
N MET A 285 -4.30 -28.51 -22.09
CA MET A 285 -4.33 -28.59 -23.55
C MET A 285 -3.70 -29.93 -24.02
N VAL A 286 -4.31 -31.03 -23.56
CA VAL A 286 -3.95 -32.39 -23.95
C VAL A 286 -5.23 -33.06 -24.44
N TYR A 287 -5.22 -33.55 -25.69
CA TYR A 287 -6.41 -34.03 -26.38
C TYR A 287 -6.26 -35.48 -26.83
N ALA A 288 -7.33 -36.27 -26.72
CA ALA A 288 -7.32 -37.69 -27.04
C ALA A 288 -7.53 -37.99 -28.54
N SER A 289 -7.92 -36.98 -29.33
CA SER A 289 -8.17 -37.10 -30.77
C SER A 289 -8.03 -35.76 -31.50
N VAL A 290 -7.77 -35.82 -32.81
CA VAL A 290 -7.70 -34.60 -33.65
C VAL A 290 -9.06 -33.90 -33.71
N ARG A 291 -10.17 -34.64 -33.68
CA ARG A 291 -11.53 -34.08 -33.62
C ARG A 291 -11.75 -33.18 -32.40
N GLU A 292 -11.33 -33.65 -31.23
CA GLU A 292 -11.48 -32.94 -29.97
C GLU A 292 -10.60 -31.67 -29.97
N PHE A 293 -9.34 -31.83 -30.36
CA PHE A 293 -8.40 -30.72 -30.55
C PHE A 293 -8.94 -29.64 -31.50
N ALA A 294 -9.40 -30.03 -32.70
CA ALA A 294 -9.91 -29.11 -33.72
C ALA A 294 -11.20 -28.39 -33.28
N ALA A 295 -12.06 -29.06 -32.52
CA ALA A 295 -13.27 -28.44 -31.97
C ALA A 295 -12.94 -27.41 -30.87
N GLU A 296 -12.04 -27.76 -29.95
CA GLU A 296 -11.73 -26.96 -28.76
C GLU A 296 -10.72 -25.83 -29.05
N GLN A 297 -9.95 -25.94 -30.14
CA GLN A 297 -8.98 -24.92 -30.57
C GLN A 297 -9.37 -24.23 -31.89
N ALA A 298 -10.64 -24.31 -32.31
CA ALA A 298 -11.14 -23.73 -33.56
C ALA A 298 -10.75 -22.25 -33.78
N GLU A 299 -10.71 -21.43 -32.72
CA GLU A 299 -10.30 -20.02 -32.77
C GLU A 299 -8.83 -19.83 -33.21
N LEU A 300 -7.94 -20.77 -32.89
CA LEU A 300 -6.53 -20.74 -33.30
C LEU A 300 -6.41 -20.72 -34.83
N PHE A 301 -7.29 -21.46 -35.49
CA PHE A 301 -7.33 -21.64 -36.95
C PHE A 301 -8.13 -20.54 -37.66
N ALA A 302 -9.18 -20.01 -37.03
CA ALA A 302 -10.05 -19.01 -37.64
C ALA A 302 -9.48 -17.58 -37.69
N GLY A 303 -8.53 -17.24 -36.81
CA GLY A 303 -8.05 -15.88 -36.60
C GLY A 303 -6.63 -15.55 -37.07
N ARG A 304 -5.91 -16.50 -37.67
CA ARG A 304 -4.48 -16.38 -38.02
C ARG A 304 -4.25 -16.53 -39.53
N GLY A 305 -3.23 -15.83 -40.05
CA GLY A 305 -2.81 -15.95 -41.46
C GLY A 305 -1.85 -17.11 -41.69
N SER A 306 -1.41 -17.29 -42.94
CA SER A 306 -0.40 -18.28 -43.34
C SER A 306 0.94 -18.07 -42.62
N PHE A 307 1.71 -19.15 -42.41
CA PHE A 307 2.98 -19.07 -41.69
C PHE A 307 3.98 -18.17 -42.43
N THR A 308 4.58 -17.22 -41.72
CA THR A 308 5.61 -16.33 -42.27
C THR A 308 6.97 -16.67 -41.65
N PRO A 309 7.92 -17.27 -42.41
CA PRO A 309 9.26 -17.55 -41.92
C PRO A 309 9.95 -16.27 -41.44
N ARG A 310 10.42 -16.25 -40.19
CA ARG A 310 11.14 -15.11 -39.60
C ARG A 310 12.59 -15.46 -39.36
N HIS A 311 13.47 -14.82 -40.11
CA HIS A 311 14.90 -14.78 -39.80
C HIS A 311 15.12 -13.81 -38.62
N ALA A 312 16.17 -14.08 -37.83
CA ALA A 312 16.31 -13.60 -36.45
C ALA A 312 16.27 -12.08 -36.23
N SER A 313 16.46 -11.26 -37.26
CA SER A 313 16.49 -9.79 -37.20
C SER A 313 15.30 -9.13 -37.91
N SER A 314 14.07 -9.52 -37.57
CA SER A 314 12.84 -8.93 -38.11
C SER A 314 11.78 -8.69 -37.02
N SER A 315 10.72 -7.96 -37.37
CA SER A 315 9.67 -7.41 -36.50
C SER A 315 9.23 -8.31 -35.34
N ALA A 316 8.99 -7.67 -34.17
CA ALA A 316 8.47 -8.27 -32.94
C ALA A 316 7.39 -9.35 -33.21
N GLN A 317 7.45 -10.44 -32.46
CA GLN A 317 6.63 -11.61 -32.76
C GLN A 317 5.17 -11.33 -32.42
N THR A 318 4.33 -11.52 -33.42
CA THR A 318 2.87 -11.45 -33.37
C THR A 318 2.34 -12.48 -34.37
N PRO A 319 1.35 -13.31 -34.02
CA PRO A 319 0.69 -13.41 -32.72
C PRO A 319 1.59 -14.00 -31.62
N THR A 320 1.35 -13.59 -30.38
CA THR A 320 1.86 -14.25 -29.16
C THR A 320 0.67 -14.66 -28.28
N PRO A 321 0.73 -15.79 -27.56
CA PRO A 321 1.84 -16.76 -27.53
C PRO A 321 2.00 -17.54 -28.85
N HIS A 322 3.24 -17.95 -29.11
CA HIS A 322 3.56 -18.92 -30.16
C HIS A 322 3.12 -20.32 -29.71
N THR A 323 2.40 -21.06 -30.54
CA THR A 323 1.79 -22.33 -30.17
C THR A 323 2.56 -23.49 -30.78
N VAL A 324 3.08 -24.40 -29.94
CA VAL A 324 3.71 -25.65 -30.40
C VAL A 324 2.72 -26.80 -30.23
N ILE A 325 2.42 -27.51 -31.32
CA ILE A 325 1.50 -28.64 -31.33
C ILE A 325 2.32 -29.92 -31.51
N ILE A 326 2.18 -30.84 -30.58
CA ILE A 326 2.84 -32.14 -30.57
C ILE A 326 1.82 -33.17 -31.06
N ALA A 327 2.03 -33.65 -32.28
CA ALA A 327 1.18 -34.65 -32.92
C ALA A 327 1.74 -36.05 -32.66
N ASP A 328 1.07 -36.74 -31.74
CA ASP A 328 1.43 -38.07 -31.25
C ASP A 328 0.29 -39.08 -31.46
N ALA A 329 -0.57 -38.81 -32.45
CA ALA A 329 -1.70 -39.65 -32.84
C ALA A 329 -1.76 -39.76 -34.37
N ALA A 330 -1.78 -40.99 -34.89
CA ALA A 330 -1.88 -41.29 -36.32
C ALA A 330 -3.35 -41.27 -36.78
N ASP A 331 -3.91 -40.06 -36.93
CA ASP A 331 -5.32 -39.82 -37.28
C ASP A 331 -5.44 -39.14 -38.67
N PRO A 332 -6.21 -39.70 -39.63
CA PRO A 332 -6.44 -39.06 -40.93
C PRO A 332 -7.04 -37.65 -40.86
N GLN A 333 -7.68 -37.28 -39.75
CA GLN A 333 -8.32 -35.97 -39.60
C GLN A 333 -7.35 -34.79 -39.55
N TRP A 334 -6.04 -35.03 -39.41
CA TRP A 334 -5.02 -33.98 -39.53
C TRP A 334 -5.16 -33.19 -40.84
N GLU A 335 -5.59 -33.81 -41.94
CA GLU A 335 -5.81 -33.15 -43.26
C GLU A 335 -6.78 -31.95 -43.19
N PHE A 336 -7.71 -31.92 -42.23
CA PHE A 336 -8.64 -30.80 -42.05
C PHE A 336 -8.11 -29.67 -41.16
N VAL A 337 -6.92 -29.85 -40.57
CA VAL A 337 -6.32 -28.97 -39.57
C VAL A 337 -4.97 -28.42 -40.04
N ILE A 338 -4.22 -29.20 -40.80
CA ILE A 338 -2.91 -28.83 -41.36
C ILE A 338 -3.05 -28.25 -42.77
N SER A 339 -2.14 -27.35 -43.15
CA SER A 339 -2.09 -26.76 -44.49
C SER A 339 -0.65 -26.62 -44.98
N ALA A 340 -0.44 -26.72 -46.29
CA ALA A 340 0.89 -26.55 -46.88
C ALA A 340 1.51 -25.16 -46.63
N GLU A 341 0.68 -24.14 -46.38
CA GLU A 341 1.14 -22.78 -46.05
C GLU A 341 1.41 -22.55 -44.56
N GLY A 342 1.06 -23.49 -43.68
CA GLY A 342 1.17 -23.32 -42.23
C GLY A 342 0.23 -22.25 -41.65
N ILE A 343 0.41 -21.95 -40.36
CA ILE A 343 -0.37 -20.94 -39.62
C ILE A 343 0.61 -20.04 -38.85
N ASP A 344 0.45 -18.73 -38.90
CA ASP A 344 1.37 -17.77 -38.27
C ASP A 344 1.43 -17.95 -36.74
N GLY A 345 2.64 -17.95 -36.19
CA GLY A 345 2.89 -18.23 -34.77
C GLY A 345 2.47 -19.64 -34.30
N VAL A 346 2.44 -20.63 -35.19
CA VAL A 346 2.19 -22.05 -34.86
C VAL A 346 3.28 -22.94 -35.46
N THR A 347 3.75 -23.94 -34.71
CA THR A 347 4.68 -24.98 -35.19
C THR A 347 4.21 -26.36 -34.75
N PHE A 348 4.33 -27.35 -35.63
CA PHE A 348 3.94 -28.74 -35.37
C PHE A 348 5.15 -29.67 -35.33
N PHE A 349 5.07 -30.69 -34.47
CA PHE A 349 5.99 -31.82 -34.41
C PHE A 349 5.21 -33.14 -34.62
N ASP A 350 5.46 -33.84 -35.73
CA ASP A 350 5.03 -35.25 -35.90
C ASP A 350 6.01 -36.18 -35.19
N LEU A 351 5.47 -36.98 -34.27
CA LEU A 351 6.20 -38.05 -33.56
C LEU A 351 5.82 -39.45 -34.07
N THR A 352 4.87 -39.55 -34.99
CA THR A 352 4.31 -40.82 -35.47
C THR A 352 5.06 -41.40 -36.66
N GLY A 353 5.78 -40.57 -37.42
CA GLY A 353 6.43 -40.95 -38.67
C GLY A 353 5.43 -41.34 -39.77
N SER A 354 4.17 -40.97 -39.62
CA SER A 354 3.07 -41.37 -40.50
C SER A 354 3.27 -40.82 -41.93
N SER A 355 2.81 -41.57 -42.93
CA SER A 355 2.75 -41.07 -44.31
C SER A 355 1.58 -40.11 -44.55
N MET A 356 0.72 -39.88 -43.56
CA MET A 356 -0.43 -38.96 -43.68
C MET A 356 -0.02 -37.48 -43.78
N TRP A 357 1.20 -37.12 -43.34
CA TRP A 357 1.76 -35.76 -43.39
C TRP A 357 2.44 -35.42 -44.74
N THR A 358 2.54 -36.37 -45.67
CA THR A 358 3.34 -36.24 -46.92
C THR A 358 2.88 -35.18 -47.93
N SER A 359 1.75 -34.52 -47.71
CA SER A 359 1.27 -33.40 -48.53
C SER A 359 1.92 -32.04 -48.15
N VAL A 360 2.71 -32.01 -47.09
CA VAL A 360 3.29 -30.80 -46.48
C VAL A 360 4.83 -30.89 -46.45
N PRO A 361 5.58 -29.81 -46.73
CA PRO A 361 7.05 -29.83 -46.64
C PRO A 361 7.51 -29.74 -45.17
N GLU A 362 7.96 -30.88 -44.63
CA GLU A 362 8.44 -31.00 -43.25
C GLU A 362 9.98 -31.01 -43.14
N ARG A 363 10.51 -30.49 -42.03
CA ARG A 363 11.89 -30.75 -41.63
C ARG A 363 12.00 -32.06 -40.87
N MET A 364 12.51 -33.07 -41.56
CA MET A 364 12.77 -34.39 -40.99
C MET A 364 14.10 -34.40 -40.21
N LEU A 365 14.04 -34.90 -38.97
CA LEU A 365 15.19 -35.29 -38.16
C LEU A 365 15.09 -36.81 -37.96
N THR A 366 16.04 -37.55 -38.53
CA THR A 366 16.05 -39.02 -38.48
C THR A 366 17.07 -39.51 -37.46
N PHE A 367 16.67 -40.42 -36.57
CA PHE A 367 17.55 -41.02 -35.56
C PHE A 367 18.01 -42.41 -35.99
N ASP A 368 19.25 -42.75 -35.68
CA ASP A 368 19.73 -44.13 -35.67
C ASP A 368 19.67 -44.77 -34.26
N GLU A 369 19.91 -46.08 -34.18
CA GLU A 369 19.94 -46.84 -32.92
C GLU A 369 20.96 -46.30 -31.88
N THR A 370 21.91 -45.46 -32.30
CA THR A 370 22.93 -44.85 -31.42
C THR A 370 22.59 -43.42 -30.98
N GLY A 371 21.45 -42.87 -31.43
CA GLY A 371 20.99 -41.52 -31.12
C GLY A 371 21.63 -40.44 -31.98
N ILE A 372 22.24 -40.79 -33.11
CA ILE A 372 22.72 -39.81 -34.09
C ILE A 372 21.54 -39.29 -34.89
N ILE A 373 21.41 -37.96 -34.94
CA ILE A 373 20.48 -37.25 -35.79
C ILE A 373 21.14 -37.01 -37.15
N GLU A 374 20.57 -37.59 -38.20
CA GLU A 374 20.84 -37.23 -39.58
C GLU A 374 19.76 -36.27 -40.11
N ALA A 375 20.19 -35.23 -40.81
CA ALA A 375 19.28 -34.23 -41.40
C ALA A 375 19.86 -33.62 -42.68
N LEU A 376 19.01 -33.12 -43.56
CA LEU A 376 19.44 -32.38 -44.74
C LEU A 376 20.17 -31.09 -44.33
N PRO A 377 21.39 -30.82 -44.83
CA PRO A 377 22.14 -29.62 -44.47
C PRO A 377 21.45 -28.38 -45.02
N ARG A 378 21.36 -27.35 -44.16
CA ARG A 378 20.68 -26.09 -44.43
C ARG A 378 21.67 -24.95 -44.36
N ASP A 379 21.54 -23.98 -45.26
CA ASP A 379 22.31 -22.74 -45.21
C ASP A 379 21.95 -21.93 -43.96
N ARG A 380 22.95 -21.33 -43.31
CA ARG A 380 22.78 -20.70 -41.99
C ARG A 380 21.86 -19.48 -42.04
N ASP A 381 21.94 -18.73 -43.13
CA ASP A 381 21.33 -17.41 -43.22
C ASP A 381 20.03 -17.47 -44.05
N THR A 382 19.99 -18.27 -45.12
CA THR A 382 18.80 -18.46 -45.99
C THR A 382 17.92 -19.65 -45.62
N TRP A 383 18.41 -20.61 -44.80
CA TRP A 383 17.69 -21.83 -44.41
C TRP A 383 17.23 -22.72 -45.59
N MET A 384 17.82 -22.53 -46.77
CA MET A 384 17.63 -23.41 -47.92
C MET A 384 18.46 -24.70 -47.77
N VAL A 385 17.97 -25.80 -48.33
CA VAL A 385 18.71 -27.07 -48.39
C VAL A 385 19.92 -26.92 -49.32
N ILE A 386 21.11 -27.28 -48.85
CA ILE A 386 22.38 -27.17 -49.59
C ILE A 386 22.69 -28.46 -50.38
N ASP A 387 22.34 -29.62 -49.82
CA ASP A 387 22.58 -30.95 -50.37
C ASP A 387 21.33 -31.81 -50.14
N GLU A 388 20.97 -32.62 -51.13
CA GLU A 388 19.83 -33.55 -51.06
C GLU A 388 20.15 -34.81 -50.23
N LYS A 389 21.40 -34.98 -49.81
CA LYS A 389 21.84 -36.06 -48.91
C LYS A 389 21.82 -35.61 -47.45
N PRO A 390 21.30 -36.42 -46.52
CA PRO A 390 21.39 -36.12 -45.11
C PRO A 390 22.84 -36.24 -44.63
N TRP A 391 23.22 -35.34 -43.72
CA TRP A 391 24.53 -35.33 -43.08
C TRP A 391 24.36 -35.56 -41.56
N PHE A 392 25.44 -35.94 -40.88
CA PHE A 392 25.51 -35.88 -39.42
C PHE A 392 25.15 -34.47 -38.94
N PHE A 393 24.06 -34.34 -38.19
CA PHE A 393 23.59 -33.06 -37.66
C PHE A 393 23.99 -32.89 -36.19
N ALA A 394 23.65 -33.86 -35.35
CA ALA A 394 23.92 -33.86 -33.90
C ALA A 394 23.86 -35.28 -33.31
N LEU A 395 24.52 -35.51 -32.18
CA LEU A 395 24.15 -36.55 -31.23
C LEU A 395 22.97 -36.02 -30.40
N THR A 396 21.85 -36.75 -30.36
CA THR A 396 20.60 -36.28 -29.77
C THR A 396 20.72 -35.96 -28.28
N ASP A 397 20.00 -34.93 -27.83
CA ASP A 397 19.68 -34.79 -26.42
C ASP A 397 18.57 -35.79 -26.04
N HIS A 398 18.62 -36.28 -24.80
CA HIS A 398 17.65 -37.22 -24.25
C HIS A 398 17.20 -36.78 -22.85
N PHE A 399 15.91 -36.90 -22.58
CA PHE A 399 15.34 -36.80 -21.23
C PHE A 399 14.41 -37.99 -20.96
N SER A 400 14.59 -38.66 -19.83
CA SER A 400 13.67 -39.70 -19.35
C SER A 400 12.34 -39.10 -18.88
N LEU A 401 11.32 -39.96 -18.71
CA LEU A 401 10.02 -39.55 -18.17
C LEU A 401 10.15 -38.98 -16.73
N GLU A 402 10.96 -39.63 -15.89
CA GLU A 402 11.20 -39.22 -14.50
C GLU A 402 11.87 -37.83 -14.40
N GLU A 403 12.87 -37.56 -15.24
CA GLU A 403 13.54 -36.24 -15.29
C GLU A 403 12.61 -35.14 -15.78
N ALA A 404 11.76 -35.44 -16.78
CA ALA A 404 10.78 -34.50 -17.31
C ALA A 404 9.68 -34.18 -16.28
N GLU A 405 9.22 -35.19 -15.52
CA GLU A 405 8.26 -34.97 -14.44
C GLU A 405 8.86 -34.17 -13.28
N ASP A 406 10.07 -34.49 -12.80
CA ASP A 406 10.76 -33.71 -11.76
C ASP A 406 10.95 -32.24 -12.17
N PHE A 407 11.37 -31.99 -13.42
CA PHE A 407 11.43 -30.65 -13.99
C PHE A 407 10.05 -29.97 -13.95
N ALA A 408 9.01 -30.66 -14.42
CA ALA A 408 7.66 -30.11 -14.52
C ALA A 408 7.04 -29.81 -13.15
N GLN A 409 7.18 -30.70 -12.17
CA GLN A 409 6.74 -30.49 -10.79
C GLN A 409 7.51 -29.35 -10.08
N LYS A 410 8.79 -29.15 -10.42
CA LYS A 410 9.56 -27.97 -9.95
C LYS A 410 9.05 -26.69 -10.58
N LEU A 411 8.77 -26.68 -11.89
CA LEU A 411 8.26 -25.51 -12.61
C LEU A 411 6.82 -25.15 -12.19
N ALA A 412 5.98 -26.15 -11.89
CA ALA A 412 4.59 -26.00 -11.44
C ALA A 412 4.42 -25.10 -10.20
N ARG A 413 5.49 -24.95 -9.40
CA ARG A 413 5.55 -24.09 -8.21
C ARG A 413 5.51 -22.60 -8.56
N TRP A 414 5.74 -22.23 -9.81
CA TRP A 414 5.86 -20.86 -10.28
C TRP A 414 4.70 -20.45 -11.20
N ARG A 415 4.38 -19.17 -11.20
CA ARG A 415 3.53 -18.48 -12.19
C ARG A 415 4.18 -17.14 -12.52
N LEU A 416 3.81 -16.51 -13.63
CA LEU A 416 4.22 -15.12 -13.88
C LEU A 416 3.70 -14.22 -12.76
N ALA A 417 4.55 -13.31 -12.31
CA ALA A 417 4.14 -12.22 -11.43
C ALA A 417 3.43 -11.15 -12.26
N GLU A 418 2.34 -10.59 -11.74
CA GLU A 418 1.71 -9.43 -12.35
C GLU A 418 2.54 -8.17 -12.07
N ALA A 419 2.44 -7.16 -12.94
CA ALA A 419 3.28 -5.94 -12.92
C ALA A 419 3.28 -5.14 -11.60
N TYR A 420 2.40 -5.48 -10.65
CA TYR A 420 2.32 -4.87 -9.34
C TYR A 420 2.91 -5.72 -8.20
N GLU A 421 3.10 -7.03 -8.39
CA GLU A 421 3.84 -7.88 -7.43
C GLU A 421 5.35 -7.55 -7.44
N GLU A 422 5.85 -6.92 -8.51
CA GLU A 422 7.23 -6.44 -8.66
C GLU A 422 7.61 -5.40 -7.58
N ILE A 423 6.64 -4.63 -7.09
CA ILE A 423 6.80 -3.69 -5.96
C ILE A 423 6.75 -4.45 -4.62
N GLY A 424 5.95 -5.53 -4.54
CA GLY A 424 5.70 -6.32 -3.33
C GLY A 424 6.81 -7.31 -2.96
N GLN A 425 7.67 -7.74 -3.88
CA GLN A 425 8.71 -8.77 -3.62
C GLN A 425 9.75 -8.40 -2.55
N ARG A 426 9.77 -7.17 -2.01
CA ARG A 426 10.54 -6.82 -0.80
C ARG A 426 9.92 -7.29 0.52
N VAL A 427 8.69 -7.82 0.52
CA VAL A 427 8.01 -8.32 1.74
C VAL A 427 7.41 -9.71 1.47
N ALA A 428 8.28 -10.73 1.48
CA ALA A 428 7.85 -12.13 1.38
C ALA A 428 7.31 -12.66 2.72
N HIS A 429 6.06 -12.34 3.04
CA HIS A 429 5.23 -13.14 3.95
C HIS A 429 3.91 -13.50 3.27
N ILE A 430 3.36 -14.66 3.62
CA ILE A 430 2.08 -15.16 3.12
C ILE A 430 1.00 -14.17 3.56
N GLY A 431 0.52 -13.34 2.63
CA GLY A 431 -0.49 -12.33 2.92
C GLY A 431 -1.82 -12.99 3.30
N ALA A 432 -2.35 -12.62 4.47
CA ALA A 432 -3.75 -12.87 4.79
C ALA A 432 -4.64 -12.22 3.72
N ARG A 433 -5.72 -12.90 3.33
CA ARG A 433 -6.67 -12.44 2.30
C ARG A 433 -7.88 -11.72 2.88
N ASP A 434 -8.05 -11.73 4.19
CA ASP A 434 -9.13 -11.04 4.89
C ASP A 434 -8.62 -10.44 6.21
N ILE A 435 -9.37 -9.47 6.74
CA ILE A 435 -9.03 -8.70 7.93
C ILE A 435 -8.98 -9.59 9.18
N LEU A 436 -9.89 -10.57 9.31
CA LEU A 436 -9.94 -11.44 10.48
C LEU A 436 -8.73 -12.39 10.52
N ALA A 437 -8.38 -13.01 9.40
CA ALA A 437 -7.19 -13.82 9.24
C ALA A 437 -5.90 -13.01 9.41
N TYR A 438 -5.86 -11.74 8.99
CA TYR A 438 -4.73 -10.83 9.29
C TYR A 438 -4.60 -10.56 10.79
N TYR A 439 -5.74 -10.42 11.48
CA TYR A 439 -5.74 -10.21 12.92
C TYR A 439 -5.46 -11.48 13.73
N GLY A 440 -5.71 -12.66 13.17
CA GLY A 440 -5.65 -13.96 13.86
C GLY A 440 -6.93 -14.27 14.64
N ILE A 441 -8.08 -13.76 14.18
CA ILE A 441 -9.38 -13.87 14.84
C ILE A 441 -10.16 -15.02 14.20
N ASP A 442 -10.28 -16.14 14.91
CA ASP A 442 -11.06 -17.30 14.45
C ASP A 442 -12.57 -17.15 14.66
N ASP A 443 -13.00 -16.42 15.69
CA ASP A 443 -14.40 -16.12 15.99
C ASP A 443 -14.56 -14.68 16.50
N PRO A 444 -15.26 -13.78 15.78
CA PRO A 444 -15.56 -12.42 16.23
C PRO A 444 -16.28 -12.32 17.59
N ALA A 445 -16.97 -13.38 18.05
CA ALA A 445 -17.66 -13.39 19.34
C ALA A 445 -16.76 -13.73 20.54
N ASP A 446 -15.50 -14.13 20.32
CA ASP A 446 -14.56 -14.52 21.38
C ASP A 446 -13.15 -14.00 21.07
N ILE A 447 -12.96 -12.68 21.22
CA ILE A 447 -11.69 -11.99 20.92
C ILE A 447 -10.93 -11.72 22.21
N ASP A 448 -9.78 -12.37 22.39
CA ASP A 448 -8.79 -11.97 23.40
C ASP A 448 -8.03 -10.72 22.92
N PHE A 449 -8.55 -9.55 23.29
CA PHE A 449 -7.91 -8.26 22.98
C PHE A 449 -6.52 -8.09 23.63
N HIS A 450 -6.26 -8.73 24.77
CA HIS A 450 -4.96 -8.64 25.43
C HIS A 450 -3.89 -9.39 24.63
N ALA A 451 -4.19 -10.58 24.11
CA ALA A 451 -3.33 -11.28 23.16
C ALA A 451 -3.22 -10.54 21.81
N LEU A 452 -4.36 -10.03 21.29
CA LEU A 452 -4.43 -9.34 20.00
C LEU A 452 -3.56 -8.07 19.95
N TRP A 453 -3.61 -7.25 21.00
CA TRP A 453 -2.80 -6.03 21.10
C TRP A 453 -1.38 -6.31 21.62
N GLY A 454 -1.22 -7.27 22.54
CA GLY A 454 0.08 -7.66 23.09
C GLY A 454 1.05 -8.18 22.03
N SER A 455 0.55 -8.92 21.02
CA SER A 455 1.34 -9.36 19.86
C SER A 455 1.76 -8.23 18.91
N ARG A 456 1.22 -7.01 19.07
CA ARG A 456 1.44 -5.85 18.19
C ARG A 456 2.03 -4.65 18.92
N SER A 457 2.64 -4.87 20.09
CA SER A 457 3.09 -3.84 21.04
C SER A 457 4.27 -2.95 20.58
N ASP A 458 4.66 -2.97 19.31
CA ASP A 458 5.57 -1.97 18.74
C ASP A 458 4.76 -0.71 18.37
N HIS A 459 4.27 -0.05 19.41
CA HIS A 459 3.35 1.08 19.34
C HIS A 459 3.96 2.30 18.62
N MET A 460 5.30 2.39 18.53
CA MET A 460 6.02 3.43 17.76
C MET A 460 6.47 2.94 16.37
N GLY A 461 6.21 1.67 16.05
CA GLY A 461 6.76 0.99 14.89
C GLY A 461 5.93 1.09 13.62
N ARG A 462 6.14 0.10 12.74
CA ARG A 462 5.50 0.04 11.41
C ARG A 462 3.98 -0.21 11.47
N SER A 463 3.48 -0.85 12.51
CA SER A 463 2.05 -1.16 12.71
C SER A 463 1.20 0.04 13.17
N ARG A 464 1.82 1.07 13.76
CA ARG A 464 1.11 2.27 14.26
C ARG A 464 0.27 2.92 13.15
N LEU A 465 -1.02 3.12 13.43
CA LEU A 465 -2.03 3.68 12.52
C LEU A 465 -2.15 2.98 11.15
N ARG A 466 -1.75 1.71 11.07
CA ARG A 466 -1.79 0.92 9.84
C ARG A 466 -2.87 -0.16 9.92
N ALA A 467 -3.98 0.07 9.22
CA ALA A 467 -5.17 -0.79 9.26
C ALA A 467 -5.50 -1.36 7.86
N PRO A 468 -5.73 -2.68 7.72
CA PRO A 468 -6.31 -3.24 6.50
C PRO A 468 -7.77 -2.80 6.31
N PHE A 469 -8.20 -2.58 5.06
CA PHE A 469 -9.55 -2.07 4.74
C PHE A 469 -10.26 -2.76 3.56
N GLY A 470 -9.55 -3.56 2.78
CA GLY A 470 -10.07 -4.18 1.57
C GLY A 470 -8.98 -4.87 0.76
N ASN A 471 -9.36 -5.51 -0.33
CA ASN A 471 -8.48 -6.26 -1.20
C ASN A 471 -8.19 -5.49 -2.50
N ARG A 472 -7.02 -5.72 -3.10
CA ARG A 472 -6.76 -5.36 -4.48
C ARG A 472 -7.73 -6.08 -5.41
N SER A 473 -8.29 -5.36 -6.39
CA SER A 473 -9.33 -5.92 -7.26
C SER A 473 -8.80 -6.88 -8.34
N ASP A 474 -7.49 -6.94 -8.55
CA ASP A 474 -6.80 -7.77 -9.53
C ASP A 474 -6.25 -9.06 -8.90
N ASN A 475 -5.43 -8.96 -7.84
CA ASN A 475 -4.73 -10.11 -7.24
C ASN A 475 -5.31 -10.59 -5.89
N GLY A 476 -6.27 -9.86 -5.30
CA GLY A 476 -6.89 -10.17 -4.00
C GLY A 476 -6.03 -9.88 -2.76
N GLU A 477 -4.86 -9.23 -2.91
CA GLU A 477 -3.97 -8.86 -1.80
C GLU A 477 -4.63 -7.87 -0.84
N LEU A 478 -4.49 -8.09 0.47
CA LEU A 478 -5.05 -7.21 1.49
C LEU A 478 -4.32 -5.85 1.52
N LEU A 479 -5.05 -4.79 1.25
CA LEU A 479 -4.57 -3.41 1.25
C LEU A 479 -4.68 -2.78 2.63
N PHE A 480 -3.65 -1.99 2.95
CA PHE A 480 -3.50 -1.26 4.20
C PHE A 480 -3.56 0.24 3.95
N LEU A 481 -4.35 0.92 4.78
CA LEU A 481 -4.30 2.35 4.99
C LEU A 481 -3.33 2.63 6.15
N ASP A 482 -2.31 3.43 5.89
CA ASP A 482 -1.31 3.84 6.87
C ASP A 482 -1.47 5.35 7.15
N MET A 483 -2.08 5.73 8.27
CA MET A 483 -2.37 7.13 8.60
C MET A 483 -1.21 7.86 9.30
N LYS A 484 0.03 7.36 9.21
CA LYS A 484 1.22 8.12 9.64
C LYS A 484 1.57 9.20 8.62
N SER A 485 2.51 10.07 8.98
CA SER A 485 2.97 11.13 8.07
C SER A 485 3.79 10.56 6.90
N LEU A 486 3.81 11.28 5.77
CA LEU A 486 4.54 10.86 4.55
C LEU A 486 6.05 10.67 4.80
N ASP A 487 6.64 11.48 5.67
CA ASP A 487 8.03 11.38 6.15
C ASP A 487 8.31 10.14 7.02
N GLU A 488 7.26 9.51 7.55
CA GLU A 488 7.34 8.21 8.24
C GLU A 488 7.07 7.02 7.31
N GLY A 489 6.86 7.27 6.01
CA GLY A 489 6.47 6.27 5.02
C GLY A 489 5.01 5.80 5.11
N GLY A 490 4.14 6.59 5.75
CA GLY A 490 2.68 6.39 5.71
C GLY A 490 2.03 7.05 4.49
N ASP A 491 0.72 6.86 4.33
CA ASP A 491 -0.12 7.44 3.28
C ASP A 491 -0.59 8.87 3.62
N GLY A 492 -0.32 9.36 4.84
CA GLY A 492 -0.60 10.72 5.31
C GLY A 492 -1.58 10.78 6.49
N PRO A 493 -1.49 11.82 7.35
CA PRO A 493 -2.27 11.90 8.59
C PRO A 493 -3.73 12.31 8.38
N HIS A 494 -4.07 12.82 7.20
CA HIS A 494 -5.41 13.24 6.83
C HIS A 494 -5.75 12.64 5.46
N GLY A 495 -7.01 12.26 5.29
CA GLY A 495 -7.48 11.75 4.01
C GLY A 495 -8.99 11.81 3.85
N VAL A 496 -9.42 11.52 2.62
CA VAL A 496 -10.82 11.67 2.19
C VAL A 496 -11.39 10.37 1.66
N MET A 497 -12.65 10.10 1.98
CA MET A 497 -13.46 9.03 1.41
C MET A 497 -14.61 9.64 0.58
N SER A 498 -14.78 9.20 -0.66
CA SER A 498 -15.82 9.71 -1.56
C SER A 498 -16.57 8.55 -2.22
N GLY A 499 -17.89 8.65 -2.34
CA GLY A 499 -18.68 7.61 -3.01
C GLY A 499 -20.18 7.85 -2.95
N THR A 500 -20.88 7.62 -4.06
CA THR A 500 -22.34 7.80 -4.14
C THR A 500 -23.10 6.90 -3.17
N THR A 501 -24.35 7.25 -2.87
CA THR A 501 -25.30 6.37 -2.18
C THR A 501 -25.29 4.96 -2.80
N GLY A 502 -25.24 3.91 -1.98
CA GLY A 502 -25.13 2.51 -2.43
C GLY A 502 -23.71 2.04 -2.85
N SER A 503 -22.73 2.94 -3.01
CA SER A 503 -21.35 2.56 -3.37
C SER A 503 -20.58 1.82 -2.26
N GLY A 504 -21.08 1.80 -1.03
CA GLY A 504 -20.42 1.19 0.12
C GLY A 504 -19.65 2.15 1.04
N LYS A 505 -19.70 3.47 0.83
CA LYS A 505 -19.01 4.50 1.65
C LYS A 505 -19.12 4.24 3.16
N SER A 506 -20.33 4.18 3.69
CA SER A 506 -20.57 4.01 5.14
C SER A 506 -20.03 2.69 5.67
N THR A 507 -20.03 1.63 4.85
CA THR A 507 -19.43 0.34 5.22
C THR A 507 -17.91 0.42 5.26
N LEU A 508 -17.28 1.08 4.27
CA LEU A 508 -15.83 1.30 4.27
C LEU A 508 -15.37 2.16 5.47
N VAL A 509 -16.11 3.23 5.80
CA VAL A 509 -15.85 4.04 6.99
C VAL A 509 -15.85 3.18 8.26
N ARG A 510 -16.88 2.33 8.43
CA ARG A 510 -16.97 1.41 9.58
C ARG A 510 -15.83 0.39 9.59
N THR A 511 -15.54 -0.26 8.46
CA THR A 511 -14.46 -1.25 8.33
C THR A 511 -13.10 -0.65 8.70
N VAL A 512 -12.81 0.59 8.30
CA VAL A 512 -11.56 1.29 8.69
C VAL A 512 -11.53 1.59 10.20
N ILE A 513 -12.63 2.07 10.78
CA ILE A 513 -12.73 2.34 12.22
C ILE A 513 -12.52 1.04 13.04
N GLU A 514 -13.22 -0.04 12.69
CA GLU A 514 -13.09 -1.34 13.36
C GLU A 514 -11.68 -1.92 13.22
N SER A 515 -11.11 -1.89 12.03
CA SER A 515 -9.76 -2.37 11.78
C SER A 515 -8.72 -1.58 12.58
N LEU A 516 -8.90 -0.27 12.76
CA LEU A 516 -8.06 0.54 13.64
C LEU A 516 -8.24 0.17 15.13
N MET A 517 -9.47 -0.11 15.58
CA MET A 517 -9.75 -0.59 16.96
C MET A 517 -9.20 -2.00 17.23
N LEU A 518 -9.24 -2.91 16.24
CA LEU A 518 -8.64 -4.24 16.33
C LEU A 518 -7.10 -4.18 16.40
N SER A 519 -6.48 -3.17 15.79
CA SER A 519 -5.01 -3.02 15.80
C SER A 519 -4.45 -2.27 17.01
N HIS A 520 -5.24 -1.47 17.73
CA HIS A 520 -4.75 -0.58 18.80
C HIS A 520 -5.60 -0.62 20.08
N PRO A 521 -5.01 -0.60 21.28
CA PRO A 521 -5.75 -0.44 22.54
C PRO A 521 -6.32 0.98 22.70
N PRO A 522 -7.40 1.16 23.49
CA PRO A 522 -8.04 2.48 23.68
C PRO A 522 -7.15 3.48 24.46
N GLU A 523 -6.15 2.99 25.19
CA GLU A 523 -5.09 3.80 25.82
C GLU A 523 -4.21 4.55 24.80
N GLU A 524 -4.22 4.13 23.53
CA GLU A 524 -3.35 4.66 22.49
C GLU A 524 -4.08 5.17 21.24
N LEU A 525 -5.32 4.75 21.03
CA LEU A 525 -6.16 5.21 19.93
C LEU A 525 -7.52 5.65 20.43
N GLN A 526 -7.89 6.87 20.05
CA GLN A 526 -9.14 7.52 20.41
C GLN A 526 -9.83 8.10 19.17
N PHE A 527 -11.15 8.13 19.19
CA PHE A 527 -12.00 8.61 18.11
C PHE A 527 -12.97 9.71 18.59
N VAL A 528 -13.18 10.68 17.72
CA VAL A 528 -14.35 11.57 17.76
C VAL A 528 -15.07 11.41 16.43
N LEU A 529 -16.36 11.07 16.48
CA LEU A 529 -17.15 10.72 15.30
C LEU A 529 -18.23 11.79 15.10
N ALA A 530 -18.16 12.54 14.02
CA ALA A 530 -19.13 13.56 13.63
C ALA A 530 -19.96 13.07 12.43
N ASP A 531 -21.28 13.10 12.57
CA ASP A 531 -22.28 12.75 11.56
C ASP A 531 -23.15 13.99 11.30
N LEU A 532 -23.04 14.57 10.11
CA LEU A 532 -23.78 15.80 9.81
C LEU A 532 -25.25 15.56 9.46
N LYS A 533 -25.59 14.39 8.88
CA LYS A 533 -26.86 14.17 8.16
C LYS A 533 -27.72 13.04 8.75
N GLY A 534 -27.52 12.76 10.04
CA GLY A 534 -28.14 11.64 10.74
C GLY A 534 -27.75 10.25 10.21
N GLY A 535 -26.71 10.18 9.37
CA GLY A 535 -26.22 8.98 8.70
C GLY A 535 -25.75 7.92 9.69
N SER A 536 -26.36 6.74 9.62
CA SER A 536 -26.10 5.63 10.56
C SER A 536 -24.67 5.06 10.51
N ALA A 537 -23.75 5.62 9.72
CA ALA A 537 -22.38 5.13 9.54
C ALA A 537 -21.65 4.95 10.88
N VAL A 538 -21.65 5.98 11.74
CA VAL A 538 -20.87 6.00 12.99
C VAL A 538 -21.66 5.64 14.25
N LYS A 539 -23.00 5.76 14.22
CA LYS A 539 -23.89 5.51 15.38
C LYS A 539 -23.66 4.15 16.10
N PRO A 540 -23.35 3.03 15.40
CA PRO A 540 -23.09 1.74 16.07
C PRO A 540 -21.94 1.75 17.08
N PHE A 541 -20.95 2.62 16.94
CA PHE A 541 -19.78 2.68 17.83
C PHE A 541 -20.06 3.38 19.18
N ALA A 542 -21.31 3.70 19.49
CA ALA A 542 -21.69 4.26 20.79
C ALA A 542 -21.29 3.31 21.94
N GLY A 543 -20.65 3.86 22.98
CA GLY A 543 -20.22 3.10 24.16
C GLY A 543 -18.95 2.25 23.98
N VAL A 544 -18.28 2.31 22.82
CA VAL A 544 -16.98 1.66 22.60
C VAL A 544 -15.87 2.45 23.32
N PRO A 545 -14.93 1.81 24.04
CA PRO A 545 -13.90 2.49 24.85
C PRO A 545 -12.95 3.40 24.05
N HIS A 546 -12.77 3.15 22.75
CA HIS A 546 -12.01 4.02 21.85
C HIS A 546 -12.76 5.29 21.43
N VAL A 547 -14.08 5.40 21.66
CA VAL A 547 -14.90 6.52 21.16
C VAL A 547 -15.20 7.51 22.28
N SER A 548 -14.49 8.64 22.27
CA SER A 548 -14.72 9.77 23.18
C SER A 548 -16.16 10.29 23.08
N ARG A 549 -16.63 10.51 21.85
CA ARG A 549 -18.00 10.97 21.58
C ARG A 549 -18.43 10.74 20.13
N ILE A 550 -19.74 10.53 19.96
CA ILE A 550 -20.44 10.72 18.70
C ILE A 550 -21.24 12.03 18.76
N ILE A 551 -21.06 12.87 17.74
CA ILE A 551 -21.76 14.14 17.54
C ILE A 551 -22.64 13.97 16.30
N THR A 552 -23.96 14.02 16.46
CA THR A 552 -24.93 13.82 15.37
C THR A 552 -25.67 15.12 15.06
N ASP A 553 -26.37 15.13 13.93
CA ASP A 553 -27.40 16.11 13.57
C ASP A 553 -26.88 17.56 13.55
N LEU A 554 -25.60 17.72 13.18
CA LEU A 554 -24.93 19.01 13.09
C LEU A 554 -25.49 19.92 11.98
N GLU A 555 -26.15 19.38 10.94
CA GLU A 555 -26.64 20.17 9.80
C GLU A 555 -27.71 21.22 10.15
N GLU A 556 -28.36 21.10 11.31
CA GLU A 556 -29.39 22.05 11.74
C GLU A 556 -28.85 23.19 12.62
N ASP A 557 -27.63 23.09 13.17
CA ASP A 557 -27.11 24.02 14.17
C ASP A 557 -25.65 24.45 13.91
N GLN A 558 -25.48 25.62 13.28
CA GLN A 558 -24.18 26.26 13.05
C GLN A 558 -23.41 26.50 14.37
N ALA A 559 -24.09 26.78 15.48
CA ALA A 559 -23.41 27.01 16.75
C ALA A 559 -22.81 25.71 17.30
N LEU A 560 -23.42 24.54 17.06
CA LEU A 560 -22.79 23.24 17.37
C LEU A 560 -21.57 22.97 16.49
N MET A 561 -21.59 23.37 15.20
CA MET A 561 -20.42 23.26 14.32
C MET A 561 -19.26 24.14 14.81
N GLU A 562 -19.51 25.39 15.16
CA GLU A 562 -18.50 26.32 15.69
C GLU A 562 -17.96 25.84 17.04
N ARG A 563 -18.85 25.38 17.93
CA ARG A 563 -18.50 24.72 19.21
C ARG A 563 -17.56 23.53 19.02
N PHE A 564 -17.75 22.75 17.94
CA PHE A 564 -16.90 21.58 17.64
C PHE A 564 -15.52 22.00 17.14
N LEU A 565 -15.41 23.05 16.32
CA LEU A 565 -14.12 23.63 15.93
C LEU A 565 -13.36 24.18 17.16
N ASP A 566 -14.05 24.86 18.08
CA ASP A 566 -13.46 25.36 19.33
C ASP A 566 -12.94 24.23 20.24
N ALA A 567 -13.66 23.09 20.30
CA ALA A 567 -13.18 21.91 21.02
C ALA A 567 -11.94 21.29 20.33
N LEU A 568 -11.90 21.18 19.00
CA LEU A 568 -10.71 20.70 18.29
C LEU A 568 -9.48 21.61 18.50
N TRP A 569 -9.67 22.93 18.54
CA TRP A 569 -8.61 23.88 18.92
C TRP A 569 -8.18 23.73 20.39
N GLY A 570 -9.13 23.50 21.29
CA GLY A 570 -8.88 23.17 22.69
C GLY A 570 -7.99 21.94 22.85
N GLU A 571 -8.27 20.88 22.08
CA GLU A 571 -7.46 19.66 22.07
C GLU A 571 -6.06 19.90 21.51
N ILE A 572 -5.89 20.64 20.41
CA ILE A 572 -4.54 21.03 19.92
C ILE A 572 -3.77 21.76 21.02
N ALA A 573 -4.39 22.74 21.68
CA ALA A 573 -3.76 23.51 22.75
C ALA A 573 -3.42 22.66 23.99
N ARG A 574 -4.31 21.75 24.39
CA ARG A 574 -4.09 20.82 25.51
C ARG A 574 -2.94 19.86 25.23
N ARG A 575 -2.91 19.24 24.05
CA ARG A 575 -1.85 18.33 23.63
C ARG A 575 -0.50 19.04 23.57
N LYS A 576 -0.48 20.24 23.01
CA LYS A 576 0.72 21.09 23.02
C LYS A 576 1.21 21.36 24.44
N ALA A 577 0.34 21.79 25.34
CA ALA A 577 0.73 22.06 26.73
C ALA A 577 1.30 20.80 27.44
N ILE A 578 0.82 19.61 27.09
CA ILE A 578 1.37 18.33 27.59
C ILE A 578 2.79 18.08 27.05
N CYS A 579 3.02 18.29 25.75
CA CYS A 579 4.36 18.20 25.15
C CYS A 579 5.32 19.23 25.74
N ASP A 580 4.92 20.51 25.78
CA ASP A 580 5.68 21.61 26.37
C ASP A 580 6.06 21.30 27.84
N SER A 581 5.15 20.68 28.62
CA SER A 581 5.41 20.31 30.02
C SER A 581 6.44 19.19 30.22
N ALA A 582 6.66 18.37 29.19
CA ALA A 582 7.67 17.32 29.14
C ALA A 582 8.96 17.76 28.42
N GLY A 583 9.01 18.98 27.88
CA GLY A 583 10.18 19.52 27.17
C GLY A 583 10.43 18.87 25.81
N VAL A 584 9.37 18.51 25.09
CA VAL A 584 9.41 17.83 23.78
C VAL A 584 8.57 18.57 22.74
N ASP A 585 8.96 18.51 21.47
CA ASP A 585 8.35 19.34 20.41
C ASP A 585 7.01 18.77 19.88
N ASP A 586 6.80 17.45 19.96
CA ASP A 586 5.66 16.77 19.34
C ASP A 586 5.14 15.55 20.12
N ALA A 587 3.97 15.02 19.73
CA ALA A 587 3.34 13.87 20.43
C ALA A 587 4.08 12.54 20.22
N LYS A 588 4.89 12.40 19.17
CA LYS A 588 5.70 11.20 18.93
C LYS A 588 6.90 11.18 19.85
N GLU A 589 7.58 12.31 20.01
CA GLU A 589 8.66 12.46 20.98
C GLU A 589 8.13 12.27 22.41
N TYR A 590 7.00 12.88 22.76
CA TYR A 590 6.32 12.67 24.05
C TYR A 590 6.10 11.19 24.36
N ASN A 591 5.49 10.44 23.45
CA ASN A 591 5.22 9.01 23.67
C ASN A 591 6.52 8.16 23.64
N SER A 592 7.57 8.58 22.92
CA SER A 592 8.90 7.97 23.02
C SER A 592 9.57 8.19 24.38
N VAL A 593 9.34 9.33 25.02
CA VAL A 593 9.81 9.62 26.38
C VAL A 593 8.98 8.82 27.38
N ARG A 594 7.64 8.82 27.26
CA ARG A 594 6.71 7.98 28.05
C ARG A 594 7.16 6.53 28.12
N LEU A 595 7.45 5.90 26.96
CA LEU A 595 7.92 4.52 26.89
C LEU A 595 9.28 4.31 27.60
N ARG A 596 10.23 5.24 27.42
CA ARG A 596 11.55 5.20 28.09
C ARG A 596 11.45 5.40 29.61
N MET A 597 10.50 6.22 30.08
CA MET A 597 10.26 6.44 31.51
C MET A 597 9.52 5.26 32.15
N ARG A 598 8.51 4.70 31.46
CA ARG A 598 7.79 3.49 31.91
C ARG A 598 8.75 2.31 32.13
N ALA A 599 9.72 2.13 31.23
CA ALA A 599 10.79 1.14 31.39
C ALA A 599 11.73 1.37 32.60
N ARG A 600 11.70 2.57 33.21
CA ARG A 600 12.42 2.95 34.43
C ARG A 600 11.52 2.97 35.67
N GLY A 601 10.27 2.52 35.55
CA GLY A 601 9.28 2.58 36.64
C GLY A 601 8.72 3.97 36.93
N GLN A 602 8.91 4.94 36.01
CA GLN A 602 8.32 6.28 36.10
C GLN A 602 7.14 6.35 35.13
N ASP A 603 5.94 6.56 35.66
CA ASP A 603 4.74 6.62 34.84
C ASP A 603 4.47 8.04 34.32
N MET A 604 3.98 8.14 33.09
CA MET A 604 3.62 9.38 32.41
C MET A 604 2.28 9.17 31.70
N PRO A 605 1.33 10.11 31.79
CA PRO A 605 -0.02 9.90 31.28
C PRO A 605 -0.01 9.62 29.77
N PRO A 606 -0.84 8.70 29.28
CA PRO A 606 -0.89 8.37 27.87
C PRO A 606 -1.40 9.54 27.03
N LEU A 607 -0.78 9.76 25.88
CA LEU A 607 -1.24 10.74 24.89
C LEU A 607 -1.67 10.00 23.60
N PRO A 608 -2.91 9.49 23.56
CA PRO A 608 -3.40 8.64 22.45
C PRO A 608 -3.53 9.42 21.15
N MET A 609 -3.34 8.73 20.04
CA MET A 609 -3.64 9.22 18.69
C MET A 609 -5.14 9.46 18.57
N LEU A 610 -5.53 10.62 18.06
CA LEU A 610 -6.94 11.00 17.89
C LEU A 610 -7.31 10.98 16.41
N VAL A 611 -8.24 10.11 16.03
CA VAL A 611 -8.85 10.09 14.69
C VAL A 611 -10.21 10.77 14.75
N VAL A 612 -10.31 11.93 14.10
CA VAL A 612 -11.56 12.67 13.95
C VAL A 612 -12.21 12.26 12.65
N VAL A 613 -13.34 11.58 12.72
CA VAL A 613 -14.13 11.14 11.57
C VAL A 613 -15.25 12.14 11.33
N ILE A 614 -15.39 12.65 10.10
CA ILE A 614 -16.44 13.60 9.73
C ILE A 614 -17.19 13.02 8.53
N ASP A 615 -18.38 12.45 8.75
CA ASP A 615 -19.23 11.95 7.65
C ASP A 615 -20.21 13.01 7.14
N GLU A 616 -20.40 13.00 5.82
CA GLU A 616 -21.04 14.05 5.01
C GLU A 616 -20.47 15.47 5.20
N PHE A 617 -19.14 15.59 5.30
CA PHE A 617 -18.44 16.88 5.51
C PHE A 617 -18.80 17.98 4.49
N TYR A 618 -19.28 17.63 3.30
CA TYR A 618 -19.71 18.58 2.29
C TYR A 618 -20.89 19.47 2.75
N GLU A 619 -21.81 18.93 3.55
CA GLU A 619 -22.94 19.70 4.10
C GLU A 619 -22.44 20.79 5.06
N TRP A 620 -21.35 20.52 5.80
CA TRP A 620 -20.67 21.50 6.63
C TRP A 620 -20.31 22.74 5.82
N PHE A 621 -19.69 22.55 4.66
CA PHE A 621 -19.24 23.68 3.84
C PHE A 621 -20.42 24.47 3.25
N ARG A 622 -21.59 23.85 3.06
CA ARG A 622 -22.80 24.57 2.62
C ARG A 622 -23.32 25.52 3.69
N ILE A 623 -23.26 25.12 4.96
CA ILE A 623 -23.74 25.90 6.12
C ILE A 623 -22.68 26.91 6.57
N MET A 624 -21.42 26.48 6.69
CA MET A 624 -20.29 27.29 7.15
C MET A 624 -19.15 27.27 6.09
N PRO A 625 -19.18 28.17 5.08
CA PRO A 625 -18.16 28.21 4.03
C PRO A 625 -16.73 28.42 4.54
N THR A 626 -16.57 29.08 5.69
CA THR A 626 -15.27 29.31 6.35
C THR A 626 -14.65 28.05 6.97
N ALA A 627 -15.42 26.96 7.14
CA ALA A 627 -14.92 25.73 7.75
C ALA A 627 -13.76 25.09 6.95
N VAL A 628 -13.68 25.31 5.63
CA VAL A 628 -12.58 24.79 4.78
C VAL A 628 -11.22 25.27 5.30
N ASP A 629 -11.07 26.59 5.52
CA ASP A 629 -9.81 27.18 6.00
C ASP A 629 -9.48 26.79 7.45
N VAL A 630 -10.52 26.57 8.28
CA VAL A 630 -10.34 26.18 9.68
C VAL A 630 -9.89 24.72 9.78
N LEU A 631 -10.55 23.80 9.06
CA LEU A 631 -10.17 22.38 9.03
C LEU A 631 -8.78 22.18 8.40
N ASP A 632 -8.44 22.95 7.37
CA ASP A 632 -7.09 22.98 6.78
C ASP A 632 -6.02 23.37 7.82
N SER A 633 -6.27 24.43 8.58
CA SER A 633 -5.40 24.87 9.67
C SER A 633 -5.31 23.87 10.82
N ILE A 634 -6.44 23.22 11.17
CA ILE A 634 -6.52 22.15 12.19
C ILE A 634 -5.70 20.94 11.74
N GLY A 635 -5.78 20.50 10.48
CA GLY A 635 -4.96 19.41 9.97
C GLY A 635 -3.47 19.73 10.08
N ARG A 636 -3.06 20.86 9.48
CA ARG A 636 -1.66 21.31 9.47
C ARG A 636 -1.04 21.42 10.88
N GLN A 637 -1.79 21.92 11.87
CA GLN A 637 -1.29 22.05 13.25
C GLN A 637 -1.46 20.76 14.05
N GLY A 638 -2.55 20.02 13.84
CA GLY A 638 -2.91 18.80 14.55
C GLY A 638 -2.01 17.60 14.25
N ARG A 639 -1.41 17.52 13.05
CA ARG A 639 -0.45 16.47 12.66
C ARG A 639 0.64 16.23 13.72
N ALA A 640 1.27 17.29 14.22
CA ALA A 640 2.36 17.19 15.20
C ALA A 640 1.88 16.60 16.55
N TYR A 641 0.60 16.79 16.87
CA TYR A 641 -0.02 16.32 18.11
C TYR A 641 -0.85 15.04 17.93
N TRP A 642 -0.63 14.31 16.82
CA TRP A 642 -1.39 13.10 16.45
C TRP A 642 -2.92 13.30 16.44
N ILE A 643 -3.36 14.40 15.83
CA ILE A 643 -4.76 14.57 15.44
C ILE A 643 -4.84 14.30 13.93
N HIS A 644 -5.60 13.27 13.59
CA HIS A 644 -5.79 12.74 12.24
C HIS A 644 -7.21 13.04 11.78
N LEU A 645 -7.40 13.37 10.50
CA LEU A 645 -8.71 13.75 9.96
C LEU A 645 -9.14 12.75 8.88
N MET A 646 -10.26 12.08 9.08
CA MET A 646 -10.85 11.13 8.13
C MET A 646 -12.21 11.65 7.69
N MET A 647 -12.26 12.30 6.53
CA MET A 647 -13.46 12.99 6.05
C MET A 647 -14.16 12.16 4.98
N ALA A 648 -15.47 11.93 5.13
CA ALA A 648 -16.27 11.14 4.19
C ALA A 648 -17.43 11.95 3.63
N SER A 649 -17.73 11.82 2.32
CA SER A 649 -18.91 12.46 1.72
C SER A 649 -19.41 11.73 0.47
N GLN A 650 -20.69 11.89 0.14
CA GLN A 650 -21.27 11.42 -1.12
C GLN A 650 -20.76 12.13 -2.38
N THR A 651 -20.21 13.35 -2.25
CA THR A 651 -19.66 14.11 -3.37
C THR A 651 -18.54 15.04 -2.91
N ILE A 652 -17.63 15.39 -3.82
CA ILE A 652 -16.59 16.40 -3.61
C ILE A 652 -16.73 17.41 -4.75
N GLU A 653 -16.68 18.70 -4.42
CA GLU A 653 -16.75 19.81 -5.37
C GLU A 653 -15.47 20.65 -5.30
N SER A 654 -15.24 21.49 -6.31
CA SER A 654 -14.01 22.29 -6.45
C SER A 654 -13.69 23.18 -5.25
N ARG A 655 -14.69 23.62 -4.49
CA ARG A 655 -14.49 24.38 -3.25
C ARG A 655 -13.64 23.64 -2.20
N ALA A 656 -13.59 22.31 -2.25
CA ALA A 656 -12.75 21.51 -1.37
C ALA A 656 -11.30 21.35 -1.85
N GLU A 657 -10.93 21.81 -3.06
CA GLU A 657 -9.61 21.57 -3.68
C GLU A 657 -8.45 21.97 -2.76
N LYS A 658 -8.49 23.15 -2.15
CA LYS A 658 -7.49 23.63 -1.19
C LYS A 658 -7.28 22.66 -0.01
N LEU A 659 -8.37 22.11 0.54
CA LEU A 659 -8.30 21.12 1.62
C LEU A 659 -7.75 19.78 1.10
N MET A 660 -8.07 19.41 -0.14
CA MET A 660 -7.58 18.19 -0.79
C MET A 660 -6.07 18.22 -1.07
N GLU A 661 -5.44 19.40 -1.18
CA GLU A 661 -3.97 19.54 -1.29
C GLU A 661 -3.25 18.98 -0.05
N ASN A 662 -3.86 19.11 1.14
CA ASN A 662 -3.31 18.63 2.41
C ASN A 662 -3.85 17.24 2.83
N MET A 663 -4.62 16.57 1.97
CA MET A 663 -5.05 15.18 2.15
C MET A 663 -4.04 14.23 1.48
N GLY A 664 -3.32 13.45 2.27
CA GLY A 664 -2.32 12.49 1.76
C GLY A 664 -2.96 11.32 1.01
N TYR A 665 -3.98 10.70 1.63
CA TYR A 665 -4.65 9.53 1.06
C TYR A 665 -6.09 9.82 0.62
N ARG A 666 -6.54 9.12 -0.42
CA ARG A 666 -7.91 9.26 -0.95
C ARG A 666 -8.51 7.90 -1.30
N LEU A 667 -9.69 7.60 -0.77
CA LEU A 667 -10.46 6.37 -1.04
C LEU A 667 -11.71 6.76 -1.83
N VAL A 668 -11.66 6.60 -3.15
CA VAL A 668 -12.68 7.08 -4.08
C VAL A 668 -13.43 5.89 -4.67
N LEU A 669 -14.61 5.61 -4.12
CA LEU A 669 -15.59 4.68 -4.67
C LEU A 669 -16.28 5.30 -5.90
N LYS A 670 -17.28 4.62 -6.47
CA LYS A 670 -18.04 5.13 -7.63
C LYS A 670 -18.53 6.57 -7.42
N ALA A 671 -18.09 7.47 -8.31
CA ALA A 671 -18.47 8.89 -8.31
C ALA A 671 -19.70 9.13 -9.22
N ARG A 672 -20.51 10.16 -8.91
CA ARG A 672 -21.72 10.50 -9.69
C ARG A 672 -21.40 11.18 -11.03
N THR A 673 -20.38 12.03 -11.06
CA THR A 673 -20.03 12.88 -12.21
C THR A 673 -18.52 12.91 -12.42
N ALA A 674 -18.09 13.20 -13.65
CA ALA A 674 -16.68 13.38 -13.96
C ALA A 674 -16.05 14.54 -13.15
N GLY A 675 -16.80 15.62 -12.89
CA GLY A 675 -16.35 16.72 -12.04
C GLY A 675 -16.10 16.30 -10.58
N ALA A 676 -16.98 15.49 -10.00
CA ALA A 676 -16.77 14.98 -8.64
C ALA A 676 -15.60 13.98 -8.57
N ALA A 677 -15.42 13.15 -9.60
CA ALA A 677 -14.26 12.27 -9.73
C ALA A 677 -12.93 13.05 -9.87
N GLN A 678 -12.94 14.14 -10.64
CA GLN A 678 -11.80 15.06 -10.79
C GLN A 678 -11.47 15.79 -9.48
N ALA A 679 -12.47 16.31 -8.76
CA ALA A 679 -12.28 17.01 -7.48
C ALA A 679 -11.80 16.04 -6.36
N ALA A 680 -12.28 14.80 -6.36
CA ALA A 680 -11.71 13.73 -5.53
C ALA A 680 -10.27 13.36 -5.95
N GLY A 681 -9.86 13.72 -7.16
CA GLY A 681 -8.54 13.42 -7.71
C GLY A 681 -8.38 11.99 -8.24
N VAL A 682 -9.47 11.31 -8.58
CA VAL A 682 -9.41 10.03 -9.32
C VAL A 682 -10.43 10.10 -10.47
N PRO A 683 -10.06 10.66 -11.64
CA PRO A 683 -11.01 10.90 -12.74
C PRO A 683 -11.73 9.63 -13.20
N ASN A 684 -11.04 8.48 -13.16
CA ASN A 684 -11.58 7.17 -13.54
C ASN A 684 -12.66 6.63 -12.59
N ALA A 685 -12.87 7.22 -11.41
CA ALA A 685 -13.87 6.75 -10.45
C ALA A 685 -15.33 6.88 -10.94
N VAL A 686 -15.59 7.73 -11.95
CA VAL A 686 -16.90 7.81 -12.62
C VAL A 686 -17.19 6.55 -13.47
N ASN A 687 -16.14 5.87 -13.95
CA ASN A 687 -16.24 4.69 -14.82
C ASN A 687 -16.36 3.37 -14.04
N LEU A 688 -16.36 3.40 -12.71
CA LEU A 688 -16.52 2.19 -11.89
C LEU A 688 -17.93 1.58 -12.10
N PRO A 689 -18.08 0.24 -12.13
CA PRO A 689 -19.38 -0.42 -12.15
C PRO A 689 -20.19 -0.08 -10.88
N ALA A 690 -21.51 -0.29 -10.92
CA ALA A 690 -22.42 -0.03 -9.79
C ALA A 690 -22.37 -1.14 -8.72
N GLN A 691 -21.16 -1.55 -8.33
CA GLN A 691 -20.90 -2.59 -7.33
C GLN A 691 -20.48 -1.94 -6.01
N ALA A 692 -21.07 -2.39 -4.90
CA ALA A 692 -20.73 -1.87 -3.58
C ALA A 692 -19.30 -2.27 -3.15
N GLY A 693 -18.60 -1.35 -2.49
CA GLY A 693 -17.24 -1.52 -1.98
C GLY A 693 -16.13 -1.34 -3.04
N LEU A 694 -16.45 -1.32 -4.33
CA LEU A 694 -15.43 -1.18 -5.37
C LEU A 694 -14.99 0.29 -5.53
N GLY A 695 -13.68 0.53 -5.54
CA GLY A 695 -13.10 1.87 -5.57
C GLY A 695 -11.66 1.94 -6.05
N TYR A 696 -11.10 3.14 -5.92
CA TYR A 696 -9.70 3.46 -6.14
C TYR A 696 -9.09 4.06 -4.87
N PHE A 697 -7.93 3.56 -4.48
CA PHE A 697 -7.11 4.05 -3.38
C PHE A 697 -5.93 4.80 -3.97
N ARG A 698 -5.84 6.10 -3.71
CA ARG A 698 -4.76 6.98 -4.15
C ARG A 698 -3.89 7.35 -2.95
N ARG A 699 -2.60 7.00 -3.02
CA ARG A 699 -1.58 7.29 -1.99
C ARG A 699 -0.72 8.51 -2.31
N SER A 700 -0.56 8.81 -3.60
CA SER A 700 0.27 9.90 -4.09
C SER A 700 -0.32 10.46 -5.38
N LEU A 701 0.36 11.44 -6.00
CA LEU A 701 -0.09 11.95 -7.29
C LEU A 701 -0.06 10.88 -8.40
N GLU A 702 0.80 9.86 -8.29
CA GLU A 702 1.08 8.88 -9.35
C GLU A 702 0.60 7.46 -8.99
N ASP A 703 0.50 7.11 -7.70
CA ASP A 703 0.06 5.78 -7.25
C ASP A 703 -1.46 5.74 -6.98
N THR A 704 -2.19 5.01 -7.81
CA THR A 704 -3.64 4.76 -7.69
C THR A 704 -3.94 3.28 -7.93
N VAL A 705 -4.39 2.59 -6.87
CA VAL A 705 -4.69 1.15 -6.86
C VAL A 705 -6.20 0.92 -6.89
N ARG A 706 -6.69 0.00 -7.72
CA ARG A 706 -8.11 -0.40 -7.71
C ARG A 706 -8.35 -1.45 -6.62
N PHE A 707 -9.39 -1.27 -5.82
CA PHE A 707 -9.69 -2.11 -4.66
C PHE A 707 -11.17 -2.48 -4.55
N GLN A 708 -11.43 -3.57 -3.86
CA GLN A 708 -12.73 -3.99 -3.36
C GLN A 708 -12.68 -3.91 -1.83
N ALA A 709 -13.53 -3.06 -1.23
CA ALA A 709 -13.64 -2.96 0.23
C ALA A 709 -14.05 -4.32 0.82
N GLU A 710 -13.45 -4.66 1.96
CA GLU A 710 -13.83 -5.86 2.70
C GLU A 710 -15.04 -5.58 3.60
N PHE A 711 -15.89 -6.58 3.76
CA PHE A 711 -17.17 -6.48 4.46
C PHE A 711 -17.10 -7.13 5.85
N LEU A 712 -16.55 -6.40 6.83
CA LEU A 712 -16.77 -6.72 8.26
C LEU A 712 -18.26 -6.59 8.66
N TRP A 713 -19.11 -6.03 7.81
CA TRP A 713 -20.54 -5.82 8.07
C TRP A 713 -21.45 -6.82 7.36
N ARG A 714 -20.90 -7.98 6.98
CA ARG A 714 -21.67 -9.18 6.57
C ARG A 714 -22.25 -9.89 7.81
N ASP A 715 -23.17 -10.81 7.55
CA ASP A 715 -23.80 -11.64 8.59
C ASP A 715 -22.77 -12.47 9.37
N TYR A 716 -22.97 -12.57 10.68
CA TYR A 716 -22.23 -13.42 11.59
C TYR A 716 -23.01 -14.71 11.83
N ILE A 717 -22.35 -15.85 11.65
CA ILE A 717 -22.91 -17.18 11.89
C ILE A 717 -22.24 -17.72 13.16
N SER A 718 -23.02 -17.86 14.24
CA SER A 718 -22.50 -18.32 15.53
C SER A 718 -22.16 -19.82 15.49
N ARG A 719 -21.07 -20.20 16.16
CA ARG A 719 -20.65 -21.60 16.27
C ARG A 719 -21.54 -22.35 17.29
N GLY A 720 -22.53 -23.10 16.79
CA GLY A 720 -23.13 -24.21 17.55
C GLY A 720 -24.59 -24.08 18.01
N ILE A 721 -25.40 -23.20 17.42
CA ILE A 721 -26.87 -23.25 17.61
C ILE A 721 -27.49 -24.05 16.45
N THR A 722 -27.76 -25.33 16.71
CA THR A 722 -28.64 -26.16 15.89
C THR A 722 -30.10 -25.89 16.28
N ILE A 723 -30.87 -25.32 15.36
CA ILE A 723 -32.32 -25.51 15.36
C ILE A 723 -32.56 -26.75 14.50
N ASP A 724 -33.17 -27.76 15.12
CA ASP A 724 -33.49 -29.08 14.59
C ASP A 724 -32.33 -29.93 14.05
N GLY A 725 -31.82 -30.78 14.95
CA GLY A 725 -31.86 -32.24 14.75
C GLY A 725 -30.81 -32.91 13.87
N ASP A 726 -30.33 -32.27 12.81
CA ASP A 726 -29.31 -32.83 11.91
C ASP A 726 -27.92 -32.26 12.20
N GLU A 727 -26.89 -33.11 12.06
CA GLU A 727 -25.48 -32.73 12.17
C GLU A 727 -25.08 -31.81 11.01
N THR A 728 -25.37 -30.52 11.16
CA THR A 728 -24.88 -29.49 10.22
C THR A 728 -23.35 -29.47 10.24
N PRO A 729 -22.68 -29.73 9.11
CA PRO A 729 -21.23 -29.78 9.07
C PRO A 729 -20.66 -28.39 9.36
N ARG A 730 -19.51 -28.36 10.05
CA ARG A 730 -18.79 -27.13 10.39
C ARG A 730 -18.63 -26.23 9.16
N LEU A 731 -19.23 -25.05 9.22
CA LEU A 731 -18.86 -23.89 8.39
C LEU A 731 -17.49 -23.35 8.84
N VAL A 732 -16.46 -24.17 8.65
CA VAL A 732 -15.17 -23.66 8.18
C VAL A 732 -15.47 -22.91 6.89
N HIS A 733 -14.81 -21.77 6.66
CA HIS A 733 -14.92 -21.02 5.40
C HIS A 733 -15.05 -21.96 4.21
N SER A 734 -16.21 -21.92 3.55
CA SER A 734 -16.37 -22.56 2.26
C SER A 734 -15.53 -21.79 1.24
N ILE A 735 -14.24 -22.12 1.19
CA ILE A 735 -13.74 -22.73 -0.04
C ILE A 735 -14.81 -23.76 -0.37
N ASP A 736 -15.57 -23.55 -1.45
CA ASP A 736 -16.53 -24.55 -1.94
C ASP A 736 -15.84 -25.90 -1.80
N TYR A 737 -16.45 -26.86 -1.10
CA TYR A 737 -15.80 -28.17 -0.90
C TYR A 737 -15.90 -28.93 -2.22
N VAL A 738 -15.11 -28.46 -3.19
CA VAL A 738 -14.64 -29.21 -4.33
C VAL A 738 -13.87 -30.35 -3.71
N ARG A 739 -14.55 -31.49 -3.63
CA ARG A 739 -13.98 -32.73 -3.14
C ARG A 739 -12.62 -32.91 -3.81
N PRO A 740 -11.53 -33.19 -3.09
CA PRO A 740 -10.20 -33.31 -3.70
C PRO A 740 -10.22 -34.30 -4.88
N GLN A 741 -10.19 -33.76 -6.10
CA GLN A 741 -10.18 -34.54 -7.31
C GLN A 741 -8.74 -34.85 -7.71
N LEU A 742 -8.54 -35.98 -8.39
CA LEU A 742 -7.22 -36.35 -8.87
C LEU A 742 -6.77 -35.34 -9.94
N PHE A 743 -5.61 -34.72 -9.77
CA PHE A 743 -5.09 -33.80 -10.78
C PHE A 743 -4.55 -34.59 -11.98
N THR A 744 -5.30 -34.58 -13.08
CA THR A 744 -5.03 -35.30 -14.33
C THR A 744 -4.92 -34.34 -15.51
N ASN A 745 -4.47 -34.85 -16.64
CA ASN A 745 -4.51 -34.16 -17.94
C ASN A 745 -5.95 -33.97 -18.49
N SER A 746 -6.94 -34.76 -18.05
CA SER A 746 -8.34 -34.63 -18.46
C SER A 746 -9.06 -33.41 -17.87
N PHE A 747 -10.05 -32.88 -18.60
CA PHE A 747 -10.92 -31.78 -18.13
C PHE A 747 -11.77 -32.23 -16.94
N THR A 748 -11.70 -31.48 -15.85
CA THR A 748 -12.39 -31.77 -14.58
C THR A 748 -13.56 -30.79 -14.39
N PRO A 749 -14.83 -31.21 -14.56
CA PRO A 749 -15.96 -30.29 -14.52
C PRO A 749 -16.09 -29.58 -13.17
N LEU A 750 -16.39 -28.29 -13.21
CA LEU A 750 -16.72 -27.49 -12.03
C LEU A 750 -18.05 -27.97 -11.44
N GLU A 751 -18.02 -28.51 -10.22
CA GLU A 751 -19.24 -28.87 -9.47
C GLU A 751 -19.98 -27.59 -9.07
N VAL A 752 -20.98 -27.21 -9.86
CA VAL A 752 -21.94 -26.16 -9.49
C VAL A 752 -23.03 -26.82 -8.64
N SER A 753 -23.14 -26.40 -7.38
CA SER A 753 -24.19 -26.84 -6.44
C SER A 753 -25.56 -26.27 -6.84
N VAL A 754 -26.20 -26.88 -7.85
CA VAL A 754 -27.59 -26.62 -8.21
C VAL A 754 -28.51 -27.47 -7.34
N GLU A 755 -28.57 -27.12 -6.05
CA GLU A 755 -29.69 -27.51 -5.18
C GLU A 755 -30.62 -26.29 -5.00
N GLY A 756 -31.41 -26.03 -6.04
CA GLY A 756 -32.72 -25.41 -5.82
C GLY A 756 -33.62 -26.46 -5.17
N PRO A 757 -34.46 -26.11 -4.18
CA PRO A 757 -35.32 -27.09 -3.53
C PRO A 757 -36.34 -27.63 -4.53
N ASP A 758 -36.22 -28.92 -4.83
CA ASP A 758 -37.17 -29.63 -5.68
C ASP A 758 -38.56 -29.59 -5.03
N GLN A 759 -39.57 -29.14 -5.77
CA GLN A 759 -40.95 -29.03 -5.28
C GLN A 759 -41.60 -30.41 -5.18
N ALA A 760 -41.21 -31.19 -4.17
CA ALA A 760 -41.90 -32.41 -3.78
C ALA A 760 -43.18 -32.07 -2.97
N ALA A 761 -44.31 -32.68 -3.37
CA ALA A 761 -45.64 -32.28 -2.93
C ALA A 761 -45.87 -32.40 -1.41
N ILE A 762 -46.49 -31.37 -0.82
CA ILE A 762 -47.02 -31.37 0.54
C ILE A 762 -48.32 -32.18 0.59
N PRO A 763 -48.44 -33.25 1.41
CA PRO A 763 -49.73 -33.83 1.77
C PRO A 763 -50.38 -32.97 2.87
N THR A 764 -51.61 -32.53 2.66
CA THR A 764 -52.38 -31.79 3.65
C THR A 764 -52.87 -32.68 4.79
N ASN A 765 -52.44 -32.36 6.02
CA ASN A 765 -53.14 -32.51 7.31
C ASN A 765 -52.21 -31.94 8.40
N GLY A 766 -52.61 -31.11 9.37
CA GLY A 766 -53.97 -30.73 9.74
C GLY A 766 -54.22 -30.97 11.23
N GLN A 767 -53.54 -30.23 12.12
CA GLN A 767 -53.99 -30.01 13.50
C GLN A 767 -53.25 -28.84 14.16
N SER A 768 -54.02 -27.97 14.81
CA SER A 768 -53.56 -26.82 15.58
C SER A 768 -53.56 -27.12 17.09
N ALA A 769 -52.71 -26.44 17.84
CA ALA A 769 -52.78 -26.35 19.29
C ALA A 769 -52.26 -24.98 19.76
N ASP A 770 -53.17 -24.06 20.07
CA ASP A 770 -52.86 -22.76 20.66
C ASP A 770 -52.43 -22.90 22.13
N VAL A 771 -51.46 -22.10 22.58
CA VAL A 771 -51.32 -21.70 23.99
C VAL A 771 -50.97 -20.22 24.12
N ALA A 772 -51.92 -19.45 24.69
CA ALA A 772 -51.82 -18.07 25.13
C ALA A 772 -51.70 -18.02 26.67
N LEU A 773 -51.22 -17.00 27.38
CA LEU A 773 -50.69 -15.62 27.16
C LEU A 773 -49.91 -15.24 28.47
N PRO A 774 -49.13 -14.14 28.65
CA PRO A 774 -49.56 -12.75 28.39
C PRO A 774 -48.50 -11.74 27.89
N ILE A 775 -49.01 -10.54 27.55
CA ILE A 775 -48.29 -9.35 27.08
C ILE A 775 -48.04 -8.38 28.24
N GLU A 776 -46.88 -7.73 28.29
CA GLU A 776 -46.75 -6.31 28.66
C GLU A 776 -45.89 -5.61 27.59
N ALA A 777 -46.28 -4.39 27.20
CA ALA A 777 -45.87 -3.77 25.93
C ALA A 777 -44.90 -2.59 26.11
N GLY A 778 -43.99 -2.41 25.13
CA GLY A 778 -43.00 -1.34 25.10
C GLY A 778 -42.36 -1.11 23.73
N GLU A 779 -43.18 -1.00 22.68
CA GLU A 779 -42.83 -0.54 21.31
C GLU A 779 -41.63 -1.24 20.62
N GLU A 780 -41.89 -2.41 20.02
CA GLU A 780 -40.97 -3.10 19.09
C GLU A 780 -41.58 -3.20 17.68
N ASP A 781 -40.86 -2.68 16.67
CA ASP A 781 -41.17 -2.86 15.25
C ASP A 781 -40.56 -4.19 14.73
N ASP A 782 -41.41 -5.20 14.55
CA ASP A 782 -41.29 -6.29 13.55
C ASP A 782 -39.93 -7.03 13.50
N GLU A 783 -39.54 -7.69 14.60
CA GLU A 783 -38.37 -8.58 14.65
C GLU A 783 -38.63 -9.97 14.03
N GLY A 784 -38.52 -10.04 12.71
CA GLY A 784 -37.97 -11.25 12.09
C GLY A 784 -36.51 -11.42 12.54
N ILE A 785 -36.13 -12.62 13.01
CA ILE A 785 -34.82 -12.92 13.63
C ILE A 785 -33.66 -12.32 12.81
N ARG A 786 -33.13 -11.18 13.27
CA ARG A 786 -32.03 -10.50 12.58
C ARG A 786 -30.72 -11.19 12.92
N VAL A 787 -30.14 -11.86 11.93
CA VAL A 787 -28.77 -12.38 12.03
C VAL A 787 -27.84 -11.19 12.33
N PRO A 788 -27.08 -11.20 13.44
CA PRO A 788 -26.19 -10.10 13.80
C PRO A 788 -25.07 -9.96 12.75
N LYS A 789 -24.48 -8.78 12.61
CA LYS A 789 -23.33 -8.56 11.70
C LYS A 789 -22.01 -8.80 12.44
N ILE A 790 -20.96 -9.20 11.72
CA ILE A 790 -19.62 -9.41 12.31
C ILE A 790 -19.13 -8.15 13.05
N GLY A 791 -19.24 -6.97 12.44
CA GLY A 791 -18.87 -5.69 13.05
C GLY A 791 -19.62 -5.37 14.34
N THR A 792 -20.94 -5.61 14.38
CA THR A 792 -21.73 -5.45 15.62
C THR A 792 -21.27 -6.39 16.72
N VAL A 793 -20.91 -7.64 16.40
CA VAL A 793 -20.37 -8.59 17.38
C VAL A 793 -19.01 -8.12 17.92
N ILE A 794 -18.12 -7.61 17.05
CA ILE A 794 -16.82 -7.03 17.46
C ILE A 794 -17.03 -5.82 18.39
N ILE A 795 -17.96 -4.93 18.04
CA ILE A 795 -18.34 -3.76 18.86
C ILE A 795 -18.84 -4.20 20.24
N ASP A 796 -19.65 -5.25 20.32
CA ASP A 796 -20.17 -5.77 21.60
C ASP A 796 -19.09 -6.45 22.45
N GLN A 797 -18.03 -7.01 21.84
CA GLN A 797 -16.85 -7.44 22.59
C GLN A 797 -16.04 -6.24 23.10
N LEU A 798 -15.82 -5.22 22.27
CA LEU A 798 -15.11 -4.00 22.66
C LEU A 798 -15.80 -3.25 23.83
N ARG A 799 -17.14 -3.20 23.85
CA ARG A 799 -17.94 -2.60 24.92
C ARG A 799 -17.74 -3.24 26.30
N LYS A 800 -17.25 -4.48 26.37
CA LYS A 800 -16.98 -5.18 27.65
C LYS A 800 -15.69 -4.72 28.32
N ILE A 801 -14.83 -3.97 27.62
CA ILE A 801 -13.54 -3.51 28.13
C ILE A 801 -13.75 -2.29 29.04
N PRO A 802 -13.36 -2.35 30.33
CA PRO A 802 -13.55 -1.25 31.26
C PRO A 802 -12.51 -0.16 31.05
N PHE A 803 -12.82 0.80 30.16
CA PHE A 803 -11.98 1.97 29.90
C PHE A 803 -12.85 3.20 29.62
N GLU A 804 -12.56 4.32 30.29
CA GLU A 804 -13.23 5.60 30.03
C GLU A 804 -12.36 6.51 29.16
N PRO A 805 -12.82 6.89 27.95
CA PRO A 805 -12.07 7.78 27.06
C PRO A 805 -12.06 9.23 27.56
N TYR A 806 -11.00 9.97 27.18
CA TYR A 806 -10.92 11.40 27.46
C TYR A 806 -12.11 12.14 26.82
N ARG A 807 -12.96 12.78 27.63
CA ARG A 807 -14.16 13.48 27.19
C ARG A 807 -13.83 14.84 26.55
N LEU A 808 -13.55 14.85 25.25
CA LEU A 808 -13.31 16.05 24.46
C LEU A 808 -14.60 16.88 24.27
N TRP A 809 -15.75 16.22 24.16
CA TRP A 809 -17.04 16.87 23.91
C TRP A 809 -18.03 16.64 25.04
N GLN A 810 -18.32 17.71 25.79
CA GLN A 810 -19.43 17.72 26.75
C GLN A 810 -20.77 17.90 26.01
N PRO A 811 -21.89 17.33 26.49
CA PRO A 811 -23.22 17.57 25.91
C PRO A 811 -23.51 19.08 25.80
N PRO A 812 -24.05 19.58 24.67
CA PRO A 812 -24.41 20.99 24.58
C PRO A 812 -25.49 21.34 25.60
N LEU A 813 -25.41 22.55 26.19
CA LEU A 813 -26.36 23.04 27.19
C LEU A 813 -27.72 23.37 26.54
N ASN A 814 -28.46 22.33 26.16
CA ASN A 814 -29.79 22.41 25.55
C ASN A 814 -30.92 22.13 26.56
N GLN A 815 -30.69 21.24 27.52
CA GLN A 815 -31.61 20.97 28.63
C GLN A 815 -31.20 21.79 29.86
N PRO A 816 -32.14 22.42 30.59
CA PRO A 816 -31.84 23.06 31.87
C PRO A 816 -31.52 22.01 32.94
N VAL A 817 -30.59 22.34 33.83
CA VAL A 817 -30.19 21.48 34.97
C VAL A 817 -31.01 21.85 36.20
N ALA A 818 -31.40 20.85 37.00
CA ALA A 818 -32.14 21.07 38.24
C ALA A 818 -31.29 21.79 39.30
N ILE A 819 -31.92 22.57 40.16
CA ILE A 819 -31.20 23.46 41.08
C ILE A 819 -30.41 22.71 42.16
N ASP A 820 -30.90 21.56 42.59
CA ASP A 820 -30.20 20.65 43.50
C ASP A 820 -29.01 19.98 42.82
N GLU A 821 -29.13 19.52 41.56
CA GLU A 821 -27.99 19.01 40.79
C GLU A 821 -26.91 20.10 40.58
N LEU A 822 -27.33 21.33 40.28
CA LEU A 822 -26.44 22.47 40.13
C LEU A 822 -25.68 22.79 41.43
N VAL A 823 -26.38 22.83 42.58
CA VAL A 823 -25.74 23.05 43.89
C VAL A 823 -24.83 21.89 44.25
N ASN A 824 -25.24 20.64 44.04
CA ASN A 824 -24.41 19.46 44.27
C ASN A 824 -23.12 19.49 43.42
N ARG A 825 -23.22 19.95 42.17
CA ARG A 825 -22.06 20.10 41.26
C ARG A 825 -21.10 21.21 41.70
N TYR A 826 -21.62 22.25 42.37
CA TYR A 826 -20.81 23.33 42.95
C TYR A 826 -20.11 22.90 44.25
N LEU A 827 -20.82 22.21 45.14
CA LEU A 827 -20.28 21.70 46.41
C LEU A 827 -19.35 20.49 46.23
N GLY A 828 -19.56 19.69 45.17
CA GLY A 828 -18.88 18.42 44.95
C GLY A 828 -19.46 17.24 45.74
N HIS A 829 -20.51 17.48 46.52
CA HIS A 829 -21.24 16.49 47.33
C HIS A 829 -22.75 16.86 47.39
N PRO A 830 -23.63 15.94 47.83
CA PRO A 830 -25.04 16.28 48.07
C PRO A 830 -25.21 17.43 49.07
N TRP A 831 -26.04 18.41 48.75
CA TRP A 831 -26.22 19.65 49.53
C TRP A 831 -26.78 19.43 50.94
N GLN A 832 -27.41 18.29 51.20
CA GLN A 832 -27.89 17.90 52.53
C GLN A 832 -26.73 17.53 53.48
N GLN A 833 -25.57 17.16 52.93
CA GLN A 833 -24.34 16.96 53.69
C GLN A 833 -23.75 18.34 53.99
N ASP A 834 -23.44 18.59 55.26
CA ASP A 834 -22.90 19.87 55.75
C ASP A 834 -23.74 21.12 55.38
N TYR A 835 -25.08 20.96 55.28
CA TYR A 835 -26.02 22.05 55.01
C TYR A 835 -25.83 23.23 55.98
N GLY A 836 -25.76 24.45 55.44
CA GLY A 836 -25.58 25.67 56.22
C GLY A 836 -24.16 25.92 56.74
N THR A 837 -23.18 25.08 56.38
CA THR A 837 -21.76 25.35 56.69
C THR A 837 -21.11 26.36 55.74
N ALA A 838 -21.73 26.64 54.57
CA ALA A 838 -21.32 27.69 53.65
C ALA A 838 -21.44 29.09 54.28
N ARG A 839 -20.47 29.97 53.97
CA ARG A 839 -20.35 31.32 54.56
C ARG A 839 -19.81 32.37 53.59
N ASP A 840 -19.55 31.99 52.35
CA ASP A 840 -18.94 32.82 51.32
C ASP A 840 -19.96 33.70 50.58
N LEU A 841 -21.26 33.46 50.74
CA LEU A 841 -22.35 34.15 50.02
C LEU A 841 -22.20 34.04 48.49
N VAL A 842 -21.68 32.89 48.04
CA VAL A 842 -21.54 32.53 46.63
C VAL A 842 -22.69 31.62 46.25
N PHE A 843 -23.44 31.99 45.20
CA PHE A 843 -24.64 31.26 44.77
C PHE A 843 -24.48 30.74 43.34
N PRO A 844 -24.52 29.41 43.09
CA PRO A 844 -24.51 28.88 41.74
C PRO A 844 -25.84 29.20 41.01
N ILE A 845 -25.75 29.81 39.82
CA ILE A 845 -26.91 30.27 39.03
C ILE A 845 -27.04 29.58 37.67
N GLY A 846 -25.99 28.91 37.20
CA GLY A 846 -26.00 28.20 35.91
C GLY A 846 -24.74 27.38 35.69
N ILE A 847 -24.46 27.02 34.44
CA ILE A 847 -23.27 26.26 34.03
C ILE A 847 -22.59 27.02 32.89
N ILE A 848 -21.27 27.18 32.96
CA ILE A 848 -20.49 27.79 31.87
C ILE A 848 -20.14 26.68 30.88
N ASP A 849 -20.53 26.80 29.61
CA ASP A 849 -20.00 25.93 28.57
C ASP A 849 -18.62 26.44 28.14
N ARG A 850 -17.58 25.61 28.25
CA ARG A 850 -16.20 25.96 27.82
C ARG A 850 -15.66 24.92 26.83
N PRO A 851 -16.11 24.94 25.56
CA PRO A 851 -15.74 23.93 24.55
C PRO A 851 -14.21 23.80 24.41
N PHE A 852 -13.50 24.93 24.32
CA PHE A 852 -12.03 24.97 24.25
C PHE A 852 -11.30 24.35 25.47
N LYS A 853 -11.97 24.20 26.62
CA LYS A 853 -11.42 23.55 27.82
C LYS A 853 -11.99 22.14 28.06
N HIS A 854 -12.91 21.69 27.20
CA HIS A 854 -13.66 20.44 27.30
C HIS A 854 -14.41 20.27 28.64
N ASP A 855 -14.78 21.37 29.32
CA ASP A 855 -15.42 21.33 30.63
C ASP A 855 -16.63 22.25 30.76
N GLN A 856 -17.43 21.97 31.80
CA GLN A 856 -18.70 22.62 32.10
C GLN A 856 -18.83 22.93 33.60
N PRO A 857 -18.02 23.85 34.15
CA PRO A 857 -18.08 24.21 35.56
C PRO A 857 -19.38 24.95 35.90
N PRO A 858 -19.85 24.86 37.15
CA PRO A 858 -20.88 25.75 37.68
C PRO A 858 -20.49 27.22 37.50
N TRP A 859 -21.47 28.05 37.14
CA TRP A 859 -21.36 29.50 37.16
C TRP A 859 -21.96 30.04 38.44
N THR A 860 -21.20 30.87 39.16
CA THR A 860 -21.57 31.41 40.47
C THR A 860 -21.66 32.93 40.43
N VAL A 861 -22.63 33.46 41.19
CA VAL A 861 -22.68 34.88 41.56
C VAL A 861 -22.10 35.03 42.95
N ASP A 862 -21.00 35.77 43.06
CA ASP A 862 -20.42 36.17 44.33
C ASP A 862 -21.13 37.45 44.81
N THR A 863 -21.73 37.38 46.01
CA THR A 863 -22.37 38.54 46.68
C THR A 863 -21.59 39.00 47.92
N SER A 864 -20.37 38.51 48.08
CA SER A 864 -19.41 39.05 49.05
C SER A 864 -18.72 40.31 48.52
N GLY A 865 -18.35 41.21 49.43
CA GLY A 865 -17.52 42.38 49.13
C GLY A 865 -18.06 43.24 47.97
N PRO A 866 -17.27 43.51 46.91
CA PRO A 866 -17.70 44.35 45.78
C PRO A 866 -18.89 43.80 44.99
N GLY A 867 -19.15 42.49 45.02
CA GLY A 867 -20.22 41.82 44.25
C GLY A 867 -21.61 41.90 44.88
N ALA A 868 -21.73 42.54 46.05
CA ALA A 868 -22.92 42.58 46.91
C ALA A 868 -24.27 42.78 46.18
N ASN A 869 -24.36 43.79 45.30
CA ASN A 869 -25.57 44.03 44.52
C ASN A 869 -25.47 43.36 43.14
N VAL A 870 -26.56 42.69 42.73
CA VAL A 870 -26.64 41.89 41.51
C VAL A 870 -27.61 42.50 40.51
N LEU A 871 -27.19 42.66 39.25
CA LEU A 871 -28.03 43.12 38.15
C LEU A 871 -28.21 42.03 37.10
N ILE A 872 -29.46 41.66 36.81
CA ILE A 872 -29.84 40.69 35.77
C ILE A 872 -30.49 41.44 34.61
N LEU A 873 -29.88 41.33 33.43
CA LEU A 873 -30.34 41.95 32.18
C LEU A 873 -30.83 40.87 31.20
N GLY A 874 -31.77 41.22 30.33
CA GLY A 874 -32.31 40.28 29.33
C GLY A 874 -33.64 40.77 28.75
N ALA A 875 -33.98 40.36 27.53
CA ALA A 875 -35.25 40.74 26.90
C ALA A 875 -36.49 40.20 27.65
N GLY A 876 -37.69 40.65 27.29
CA GLY A 876 -38.93 39.95 27.64
C GLY A 876 -38.86 38.47 27.21
N GLY A 877 -39.22 37.55 28.12
CA GLY A 877 -39.16 36.10 27.87
C GLY A 877 -37.76 35.46 27.96
N SER A 878 -36.68 36.22 28.21
CA SER A 878 -35.31 35.68 28.30
C SER A 878 -35.03 34.79 29.52
N GLY A 879 -35.90 34.79 30.54
CA GLY A 879 -35.73 33.99 31.76
C GLY A 879 -35.29 34.76 33.02
N LYS A 880 -35.35 36.11 33.03
CA LYS A 880 -34.94 36.95 34.17
C LYS A 880 -35.54 36.53 35.52
N THR A 881 -36.86 36.36 35.60
CA THR A 881 -37.55 35.93 36.83
C THR A 881 -37.15 34.51 37.25
N THR A 882 -36.87 33.62 36.28
CA THR A 882 -36.35 32.28 36.57
C THR A 882 -34.95 32.36 37.16
N ALA A 883 -34.06 33.23 36.64
CA ALA A 883 -32.73 33.44 37.22
C ALA A 883 -32.79 33.97 38.67
N LEU A 884 -33.78 34.81 39.01
CA LEU A 884 -34.04 35.19 40.40
C LEU A 884 -34.44 34.00 41.27
N GLN A 885 -35.41 33.19 40.82
CA GLN A 885 -35.85 31.99 41.53
C GLN A 885 -34.67 31.02 41.74
N THR A 886 -33.84 30.81 40.70
CA THR A 886 -32.63 29.98 40.77
C THR A 886 -31.66 30.50 41.82
N LEU A 887 -31.36 31.80 41.85
CA LEU A 887 -30.44 32.40 42.84
C LEU A 887 -30.98 32.23 44.27
N ILE A 888 -32.27 32.49 44.50
CA ILE A 888 -32.90 32.37 45.82
C ILE A 888 -32.92 30.90 46.28
N CYS A 889 -33.26 29.96 45.39
CA CYS A 889 -33.20 28.54 45.70
C CYS A 889 -31.76 28.06 45.95
N ALA A 890 -30.77 28.50 45.17
CA ALA A 890 -29.37 28.18 45.39
C ALA A 890 -28.88 28.66 46.75
N ALA A 891 -29.24 29.88 47.14
CA ALA A 891 -28.97 30.42 48.46
C ALA A 891 -29.66 29.61 49.56
N ALA A 892 -30.93 29.22 49.36
CA ALA A 892 -31.70 28.42 50.31
C ALA A 892 -31.14 27.00 50.54
N LEU A 893 -30.53 26.40 49.51
CA LEU A 893 -29.90 25.07 49.55
C LEU A 893 -28.46 25.08 50.09
N THR A 894 -27.80 26.24 50.15
CA THR A 894 -26.42 26.38 50.65
C THR A 894 -26.33 27.00 52.04
N HIS A 895 -27.22 27.95 52.34
CA HIS A 895 -27.23 28.75 53.56
C HIS A 895 -28.56 28.58 54.32
N THR A 896 -28.56 28.78 55.64
CA THR A 896 -29.74 28.67 56.50
C THR A 896 -30.61 29.94 56.45
N PRO A 897 -31.89 29.87 56.88
CA PRO A 897 -32.79 31.03 57.00
C PRO A 897 -32.31 32.09 58.00
N GLU A 898 -31.32 31.79 58.85
CA GLU A 898 -30.70 32.75 59.76
C GLU A 898 -29.51 33.47 59.09
N GLN A 899 -28.83 32.81 58.13
CA GLN A 899 -27.69 33.35 57.39
C GLN A 899 -28.10 34.26 56.23
N VAL A 900 -29.18 33.94 55.51
CA VAL A 900 -29.67 34.74 54.37
C VAL A 900 -31.18 34.91 54.40
N GLN A 901 -31.68 36.10 54.08
CA GLN A 901 -33.12 36.39 53.95
C GLN A 901 -33.43 37.18 52.66
N PHE A 902 -34.59 36.92 52.06
CA PHE A 902 -35.03 37.53 50.81
C PHE A 902 -36.38 38.24 50.97
N TYR A 903 -36.48 39.44 50.40
CA TYR A 903 -37.70 40.23 50.33
C TYR A 903 -37.94 40.63 48.89
N CYS A 904 -39.07 40.23 48.30
CA CYS A 904 -39.27 40.29 46.85
C CYS A 904 -40.36 41.28 46.44
N LEU A 905 -40.01 42.19 45.53
CA LEU A 905 -40.90 43.10 44.81
C LEU A 905 -41.14 42.53 43.40
N ALA A 906 -42.26 41.83 43.23
CA ALA A 906 -42.63 41.10 42.02
C ALA A 906 -43.45 41.97 41.06
N TYR A 907 -42.77 42.79 40.23
CA TYR A 907 -43.41 43.66 39.24
C TYR A 907 -43.53 43.04 37.84
N SER A 908 -42.77 41.99 37.50
CA SER A 908 -42.85 41.36 36.18
C SER A 908 -43.95 40.31 36.04
N SER A 909 -44.15 39.45 37.05
CA SER A 909 -45.12 38.35 37.00
C SER A 909 -45.38 37.77 38.40
N THR A 910 -46.41 36.93 38.53
CA THR A 910 -46.69 36.18 39.77
C THR A 910 -45.72 35.04 40.05
N ALA A 911 -44.72 34.77 39.18
CA ALA A 911 -43.85 33.60 39.32
C ALA A 911 -43.05 33.59 40.64
N LEU A 912 -42.64 34.75 41.17
CA LEU A 912 -41.97 34.81 42.48
C LEU A 912 -42.85 34.38 43.66
N THR A 913 -44.17 34.23 43.49
CA THR A 913 -45.03 33.67 44.56
C THR A 913 -44.76 32.19 44.82
N THR A 914 -44.16 31.45 43.88
CA THR A 914 -43.85 30.01 44.07
C THR A 914 -42.78 29.76 45.13
N ILE A 915 -41.92 30.75 45.39
CA ILE A 915 -40.86 30.68 46.41
C ILE A 915 -41.26 31.37 47.73
N ALA A 916 -42.46 31.96 47.81
CA ALA A 916 -42.91 32.74 48.98
C ALA A 916 -43.10 31.90 50.26
N GLN A 917 -43.07 30.57 50.17
CA GLN A 917 -43.15 29.64 51.30
C GLN A 917 -41.79 29.08 51.72
N LEU A 918 -40.69 29.50 51.08
CA LEU A 918 -39.34 29.16 51.56
C LEU A 918 -39.08 29.90 52.89
N PRO A 919 -38.49 29.24 53.90
CA PRO A 919 -38.24 29.88 55.21
C PRO A 919 -37.26 31.06 55.13
N HIS A 920 -36.47 31.15 54.05
CA HIS A 920 -35.59 32.28 53.75
C HIS A 920 -36.32 33.51 53.16
N VAL A 921 -37.56 33.36 52.67
CA VAL A 921 -38.30 34.45 52.02
C VAL A 921 -39.29 35.05 53.02
N GLY A 922 -39.08 36.32 53.39
CA GLY A 922 -39.90 36.99 54.40
C GLY A 922 -41.23 37.51 53.85
N GLU A 923 -41.22 38.10 52.65
CA GLU A 923 -42.40 38.66 52.01
C GLU A 923 -42.21 38.74 50.47
N VAL A 924 -43.28 38.44 49.73
CA VAL A 924 -43.34 38.63 48.27
C VAL A 924 -44.56 39.51 47.95
N VAL A 925 -44.31 40.75 47.56
CA VAL A 925 -45.33 41.77 47.27
C VAL A 925 -45.18 42.27 45.84
N GLY A 926 -46.30 42.69 45.24
CA GLY A 926 -46.34 43.19 43.85
C GLY A 926 -47.13 44.50 43.75
N PRO A 927 -47.37 45.01 42.54
CA PRO A 927 -48.05 46.30 42.32
C PRO A 927 -49.50 46.32 42.87
N THR A 928 -50.12 45.15 43.08
CA THR A 928 -51.44 45.03 43.71
C THR A 928 -51.44 45.31 45.22
N ASP A 929 -50.28 45.33 45.89
CA ASP A 929 -50.14 45.80 47.27
C ASP A 929 -49.09 46.93 47.41
N PRO A 930 -49.47 48.18 47.10
CA PRO A 930 -48.60 49.34 47.29
C PRO A 930 -48.24 49.63 48.75
N TYR A 931 -48.96 49.06 49.73
CA TYR A 931 -48.62 49.23 51.15
C TYR A 931 -47.48 48.28 51.54
N GLY A 932 -47.61 46.99 51.21
CA GLY A 932 -46.56 45.98 51.36
C GLY A 932 -45.25 46.42 50.71
N VAL A 933 -45.26 46.84 49.44
CA VAL A 933 -44.06 47.34 48.74
C VAL A 933 -43.36 48.49 49.52
N ARG A 934 -44.13 49.49 49.97
CA ARG A 934 -43.57 50.61 50.75
C ARG A 934 -43.06 50.16 52.13
N ARG A 935 -43.75 49.21 52.78
CA ARG A 935 -43.34 48.65 54.07
C ARG A 935 -42.00 47.91 53.94
N THR A 936 -41.87 47.02 52.96
CA THR A 936 -40.65 46.23 52.71
C THR A 936 -39.43 47.13 52.56
N VAL A 937 -39.48 48.17 51.70
CA VAL A 937 -38.36 49.10 51.50
C VAL A 937 -38.07 49.91 52.78
N ALA A 938 -39.11 50.32 53.51
CA ALA A 938 -38.94 51.08 54.77
C ALA A 938 -38.34 50.24 55.91
N GLU A 939 -38.69 48.95 56.01
CA GLU A 939 -38.12 48.00 56.99
C GLU A 939 -36.63 47.74 56.70
N LEU A 940 -36.25 47.53 55.44
CA LEU A 940 -34.84 47.37 55.07
C LEU A 940 -34.03 48.66 55.30
N LEU A 941 -34.59 49.83 55.02
CA LEU A 941 -33.97 51.11 55.41
C LEU A 941 -33.89 51.32 56.92
N ALA A 942 -34.82 50.76 57.72
CA ALA A 942 -34.71 50.75 59.17
C ALA A 942 -33.54 49.85 59.61
N LEU A 943 -33.46 48.63 59.08
CA LEU A 943 -32.37 47.69 59.38
C LEU A 943 -30.98 48.27 59.07
N VAL A 944 -30.79 48.92 57.92
CA VAL A 944 -29.51 49.61 57.60
C VAL A 944 -29.18 50.70 58.62
N ARG A 945 -30.17 51.49 59.06
CA ARG A 945 -29.96 52.54 60.08
C ARG A 945 -29.66 51.96 61.46
N ASP A 946 -30.34 50.90 61.86
CA ASP A 946 -30.14 50.24 63.15
C ASP A 946 -28.81 49.49 63.21
N ARG A 947 -28.40 48.82 62.13
CA ARG A 947 -27.04 48.25 62.02
C ARG A 947 -25.96 49.32 62.05
N LYS A 948 -26.14 50.45 61.34
CA LYS A 948 -25.20 51.58 61.38
C LYS A 948 -24.99 52.16 62.77
N ARG A 949 -26.04 52.16 63.62
CA ARG A 949 -25.95 52.52 65.04
C ARG A 949 -25.31 51.41 65.88
N THR A 950 -25.86 50.21 65.84
CA THR A 950 -25.48 49.10 66.73
C THR A 950 -24.09 48.54 66.42
N PHE A 951 -23.59 48.64 65.18
CA PHE A 951 -22.21 48.27 64.84
C PHE A 951 -21.19 49.14 65.58
N LEU A 952 -21.50 50.43 65.77
CA LEU A 952 -20.67 51.35 66.58
C LEU A 952 -20.80 51.03 68.07
N GLU A 953 -22.01 50.79 68.57
CA GLU A 953 -22.29 50.47 69.98
C GLU A 953 -21.65 49.14 70.42
N TYR A 954 -21.63 48.12 69.55
CA TYR A 954 -21.15 46.77 69.83
C TYR A 954 -19.76 46.45 69.25
N GLY A 955 -19.05 47.45 68.75
CA GLY A 955 -17.69 47.29 68.21
C GLY A 955 -17.61 46.24 67.10
N ILE A 956 -18.50 46.33 66.10
CA ILE A 956 -18.54 45.49 64.91
C ILE A 956 -17.96 46.30 63.74
N PRO A 957 -16.70 46.08 63.33
CA PRO A 957 -16.05 46.90 62.31
C PRO A 957 -16.51 46.56 60.88
N SER A 958 -17.11 45.40 60.66
CA SER A 958 -17.59 44.94 59.35
C SER A 958 -18.68 43.87 59.48
N MET A 959 -19.47 43.68 58.42
CA MET A 959 -20.45 42.58 58.33
C MET A 959 -19.81 41.19 58.50
N GLU A 960 -18.56 41.01 58.07
CA GLU A 960 -17.82 39.75 58.27
C GLU A 960 -17.65 39.40 59.76
N VAL A 961 -17.37 40.39 60.61
CA VAL A 961 -17.29 40.18 62.07
C VAL A 961 -18.66 39.84 62.64
N LEU A 962 -19.76 40.42 62.14
CA LEU A 962 -21.10 40.02 62.55
C LEU A 962 -21.39 38.56 62.18
N ARG A 963 -21.08 38.13 60.94
CA ARG A 963 -21.26 36.74 60.49
C ARG A 963 -20.49 35.77 61.40
N ARG A 964 -19.21 36.05 61.69
CA ARG A 964 -18.40 35.23 62.61
C ARG A 964 -18.96 35.19 64.04
N ARG A 965 -19.51 36.30 64.55
CA ARG A 965 -20.19 36.30 65.87
C ARG A 965 -21.45 35.44 65.86
N LYS A 966 -22.27 35.52 64.81
CA LYS A 966 -23.49 34.70 64.67
C LYS A 966 -23.20 33.21 64.56
N SER A 967 -22.13 32.82 63.88
CA SER A 967 -21.72 31.42 63.77
C SER A 967 -21.04 30.84 65.02
N GLY A 968 -20.77 31.66 66.04
CA GLY A 968 -20.06 31.25 67.26
C GLY A 968 -18.52 31.30 67.15
N ASP A 969 -17.97 31.59 65.96
CA ASP A 969 -16.52 31.66 65.70
C ASP A 969 -15.82 32.86 66.36
N ALA A 970 -16.58 33.90 66.73
CA ALA A 970 -16.05 35.09 67.39
C ALA A 970 -16.92 35.47 68.60
N PRO A 971 -16.32 35.80 69.76
CA PRO A 971 -17.09 36.30 70.90
C PRO A 971 -17.58 37.73 70.67
N GLY A 972 -18.76 38.03 71.20
CA GLY A 972 -19.29 39.40 71.28
C GLY A 972 -20.82 39.45 71.13
N PRO A 973 -21.45 40.59 71.48
CA PRO A 973 -22.88 40.77 71.29
C PRO A 973 -23.27 40.79 69.81
N VAL A 974 -24.48 40.32 69.54
CA VAL A 974 -25.14 40.24 68.24
C VAL A 974 -26.34 41.20 68.26
N PRO A 975 -26.45 42.17 67.33
CA PRO A 975 -27.44 43.25 67.40
C PRO A 975 -28.87 42.87 66.98
N ASP A 976 -29.01 41.92 66.06
CA ASP A 976 -30.28 41.59 65.40
C ASP A 976 -30.32 40.10 65.03
N VAL A 977 -31.50 39.60 64.63
CA VAL A 977 -31.68 38.20 64.19
C VAL A 977 -31.31 37.97 62.72
N PHE A 978 -31.32 39.00 61.87
CA PHE A 978 -31.15 38.90 60.42
C PHE A 978 -29.71 38.56 59.98
N GLY A 979 -29.55 37.77 58.95
CA GLY A 979 -28.25 37.50 58.32
C GLY A 979 -27.91 38.61 57.31
N ASP A 980 -27.52 38.18 56.12
CA ASP A 980 -27.44 39.03 54.94
C ASP A 980 -28.80 39.07 54.23
N VAL A 981 -29.33 40.27 54.05
CA VAL A 981 -30.71 40.49 53.58
C VAL A 981 -30.72 41.02 52.16
N TYR A 982 -31.47 40.39 51.26
CA TYR A 982 -31.52 40.72 49.84
C TYR A 982 -32.89 41.30 49.47
N LEU A 983 -32.90 42.56 49.02
CA LEU A 983 -34.03 43.18 48.35
C LEU A 983 -34.03 42.76 46.88
N VAL A 984 -34.99 41.94 46.49
CA VAL A 984 -35.15 41.44 45.12
C VAL A 984 -36.20 42.27 44.40
N ILE A 985 -35.86 42.86 43.25
CA ILE A 985 -36.76 43.71 42.45
C ILE A 985 -36.85 43.12 41.04
N ASP A 986 -37.98 42.49 40.73
CA ASP A 986 -38.23 41.93 39.41
C ASP A 986 -39.00 42.92 38.53
N ASN A 987 -38.31 43.53 37.57
CA ASN A 987 -38.67 44.69 36.74
C ASN A 987 -38.49 46.04 37.46
N TYR A 988 -37.25 46.51 37.52
CA TYR A 988 -36.86 47.83 38.02
C TYR A 988 -37.64 48.98 37.40
N ARG A 989 -37.89 48.90 36.09
CA ARG A 989 -38.51 49.97 35.33
C ARG A 989 -39.97 50.16 35.76
N ALA A 990 -40.71 49.08 35.97
CA ALA A 990 -42.09 49.16 36.47
C ALA A 990 -42.15 49.79 37.88
N LEU A 991 -41.24 49.43 38.78
CA LEU A 991 -41.11 50.11 40.09
C LEU A 991 -40.82 51.61 39.94
N ALA A 992 -39.96 51.99 38.99
CA ALA A 992 -39.60 53.38 38.73
C ALA A 992 -40.73 54.21 38.09
N GLU A 993 -41.54 53.58 37.23
CA GLU A 993 -42.73 54.20 36.62
C GLU A 993 -43.88 54.34 37.63
N GLU A 994 -44.07 53.39 38.55
CA GLU A 994 -45.12 53.47 39.59
C GLU A 994 -44.77 54.35 40.80
N ASN A 995 -43.49 54.38 41.24
CA ASN A 995 -43.13 55.07 42.49
C ASN A 995 -41.68 55.59 42.51
N GLU A 996 -41.45 56.74 41.87
CA GLU A 996 -40.14 57.41 41.82
C GLU A 996 -39.52 57.68 43.21
N VAL A 997 -40.33 57.94 44.25
CA VAL A 997 -39.82 58.20 45.61
C VAL A 997 -39.17 56.96 46.23
N LEU A 998 -39.67 55.76 45.91
CA LEU A 998 -39.04 54.51 46.33
C LEU A 998 -37.71 54.26 45.62
N ILE A 999 -37.52 54.75 44.39
CA ILE A 999 -36.25 54.59 43.68
C ILE A 999 -35.10 55.30 44.40
N GLU A 1000 -35.31 56.52 44.89
CA GLU A 1000 -34.28 57.23 45.67
C GLU A 1000 -33.99 56.52 47.01
N GLN A 1001 -35.00 55.86 47.61
CA GLN A 1001 -34.84 55.03 48.80
C GLN A 1001 -34.05 53.73 48.52
N VAL A 1002 -34.35 53.03 47.42
CA VAL A 1002 -33.61 51.85 46.97
C VAL A 1002 -32.17 52.22 46.60
N ASN A 1003 -31.94 53.38 45.98
CA ASN A 1003 -30.61 53.89 45.67
C ASN A 1003 -29.75 54.13 46.93
N LEU A 1004 -30.35 54.52 48.06
CA LEU A 1004 -29.65 54.57 49.35
C LEU A 1004 -29.24 53.18 49.85
N ILE A 1005 -30.11 52.16 49.68
CA ILE A 1005 -29.77 50.76 50.01
C ILE A 1005 -28.63 50.26 49.12
N ILE A 1006 -28.71 50.45 47.80
CA ILE A 1006 -27.66 50.03 46.84
C ILE A 1006 -26.28 50.57 47.26
N ASN A 1007 -26.20 51.85 47.63
CA ASN A 1007 -24.91 52.51 47.93
C ASN A 1007 -24.40 52.34 49.37
N GLN A 1008 -25.29 52.13 50.36
CA GLN A 1008 -24.89 52.07 51.79
C GLN A 1008 -25.18 50.72 52.47
N GLY A 1009 -26.15 49.96 51.96
CA GLY A 1009 -26.60 48.69 52.51
C GLY A 1009 -25.55 47.58 52.57
N PRO A 1010 -24.71 47.36 51.52
CA PRO A 1010 -23.73 46.27 51.50
C PRO A 1010 -22.78 46.25 52.70
N SER A 1011 -22.34 47.42 53.18
CA SER A 1011 -21.50 47.58 54.38
C SER A 1011 -22.15 47.05 55.67
N PHE A 1012 -23.48 46.93 55.68
CA PHE A 1012 -24.32 46.46 56.78
C PHE A 1012 -25.09 45.18 56.42
N GLY A 1013 -24.67 44.45 55.38
CA GLY A 1013 -25.30 43.19 54.97
C GLY A 1013 -26.74 43.33 54.47
N VAL A 1014 -27.05 44.43 53.78
CA VAL A 1014 -28.33 44.61 53.06
C VAL A 1014 -28.03 44.88 51.60
N HIS A 1015 -28.41 43.95 50.74
CA HIS A 1015 -28.03 43.86 49.33
C HIS A 1015 -29.24 44.06 48.43
N VAL A 1016 -29.02 44.39 47.16
CA VAL A 1016 -30.10 44.57 46.18
C VAL A 1016 -29.84 43.73 44.93
N ILE A 1017 -30.83 42.94 44.55
CA ILE A 1017 -30.86 42.12 43.32
C ILE A 1017 -31.95 42.71 42.42
N VAL A 1018 -31.62 43.04 41.18
CA VAL A 1018 -32.52 43.76 40.28
C VAL A 1018 -32.58 43.11 38.90
N THR A 1019 -33.77 42.98 38.32
CA THR A 1019 -33.93 42.67 36.89
C THR A 1019 -34.34 43.92 36.10
N ALA A 1020 -33.79 44.07 34.89
CA ALA A 1020 -34.18 45.11 33.91
C ALA A 1020 -34.10 44.54 32.48
N ASP A 1021 -34.75 45.19 31.51
CA ASP A 1021 -34.64 44.77 30.11
C ASP A 1021 -33.30 45.23 29.51
N ARG A 1022 -32.82 46.41 29.92
CA ARG A 1022 -31.55 47.01 29.46
C ARG A 1022 -30.90 47.81 30.58
N GLU A 1023 -29.57 47.88 30.61
CA GLU A 1023 -28.83 48.73 31.57
C GLU A 1023 -29.19 50.22 31.44
N SER A 1024 -29.61 50.65 30.25
CA SER A 1024 -30.04 52.03 29.97
C SER A 1024 -31.24 52.49 30.79
N GLU A 1025 -32.08 51.56 31.28
CA GLU A 1025 -33.25 51.85 32.13
C GLU A 1025 -32.88 52.26 33.56
N LEU A 1026 -31.66 51.90 34.02
CA LEU A 1026 -31.15 52.34 35.31
C LEU A 1026 -30.56 53.76 35.19
N ARG A 1027 -30.79 54.62 36.20
CA ARG A 1027 -30.19 55.96 36.27
C ARG A 1027 -28.66 55.85 36.39
N PRO A 1028 -27.85 56.76 35.79
CA PRO A 1028 -26.39 56.63 35.80
C PRO A 1028 -25.74 56.41 37.19
N PRO A 1029 -26.17 57.08 38.30
CA PRO A 1029 -25.61 56.83 39.64
C PRO A 1029 -25.89 55.42 40.19
N VAL A 1030 -26.97 54.79 39.71
CA VAL A 1030 -27.41 53.46 40.15
C VAL A 1030 -26.59 52.36 39.48
N ARG A 1031 -26.17 52.54 38.22
CA ARG A 1031 -25.40 51.54 37.44
C ARG A 1031 -24.05 51.17 38.05
N SER A 1032 -23.39 52.13 38.71
CA SER A 1032 -22.13 51.92 39.42
C SER A 1032 -22.27 51.14 40.73
N GLY A 1033 -23.48 51.00 41.27
CA GLY A 1033 -23.75 50.26 42.51
C GLY A 1033 -23.81 48.74 42.36
N PHE A 1034 -23.86 48.22 41.12
CA PHE A 1034 -23.93 46.79 40.81
C PHE A 1034 -22.58 46.24 40.39
N GLY A 1035 -21.92 45.51 41.30
CA GLY A 1035 -20.65 44.83 41.03
C GLY A 1035 -20.82 43.51 40.29
N SER A 1036 -21.87 42.75 40.63
CA SER A 1036 -22.20 41.48 40.00
C SER A 1036 -23.26 41.67 38.90
N ARG A 1037 -23.00 41.17 37.70
CA ARG A 1037 -23.88 41.32 36.52
C ARG A 1037 -24.10 39.99 35.80
N VAL A 1038 -25.34 39.77 35.38
CA VAL A 1038 -25.83 38.60 34.65
C VAL A 1038 -26.52 39.12 33.38
N GLU A 1039 -25.94 38.90 32.21
CA GLU A 1039 -26.57 39.21 30.91
C GLU A 1039 -27.15 37.93 30.32
N LEU A 1040 -28.48 37.82 30.29
CA LEU A 1040 -29.22 36.87 29.46
C LEU A 1040 -29.43 37.46 28.06
N ARG A 1041 -29.98 36.68 27.12
CA ARG A 1041 -30.31 37.12 25.75
C ARG A 1041 -31.04 38.48 25.72
N LEU A 1042 -30.35 39.50 25.21
CA LEU A 1042 -30.85 40.86 25.02
C LEU A 1042 -31.64 41.02 23.72
N ALA A 1043 -32.49 42.05 23.65
CA ALA A 1043 -33.32 42.34 22.48
C ALA A 1043 -32.52 42.96 21.32
N ALA A 1044 -31.51 43.78 21.63
CA ALA A 1044 -30.57 44.34 20.67
C ALA A 1044 -29.13 44.01 21.06
N VAL A 1045 -28.32 43.65 20.07
CA VAL A 1045 -26.93 43.22 20.23
C VAL A 1045 -26.01 44.37 20.71
N GLU A 1046 -26.43 45.62 20.48
CA GLU A 1046 -25.74 46.86 20.92
C GLU A 1046 -25.92 47.15 22.43
N ASP A 1047 -26.95 46.58 23.05
CA ASP A 1047 -27.22 46.76 24.48
C ASP A 1047 -26.26 45.95 25.37
N ALA A 1048 -25.56 44.94 24.82
CA ALA A 1048 -24.60 44.10 25.55
C ALA A 1048 -23.41 44.91 26.10
N LYS A 1049 -22.96 44.59 27.32
CA LYS A 1049 -21.83 45.26 28.01
C LYS A 1049 -20.77 44.29 28.51
N LEU A 1050 -21.15 43.09 28.95
CA LEU A 1050 -20.20 42.08 29.44
C LEU A 1050 -19.43 41.40 28.29
N VAL A 1051 -20.07 41.26 27.13
CA VAL A 1051 -19.51 40.57 25.97
C VAL A 1051 -19.39 41.52 24.77
N ARG A 1052 -18.36 41.34 23.93
CA ARG A 1052 -18.28 42.09 22.66
C ARG A 1052 -19.53 41.81 21.84
N SER A 1053 -20.18 42.86 21.33
CA SER A 1053 -21.43 42.79 20.56
C SER A 1053 -21.53 41.60 19.61
N ARG A 1054 -20.50 41.31 18.82
CA ARG A 1054 -20.46 40.13 17.93
C ARG A 1054 -20.94 38.83 18.60
N PHE A 1055 -20.47 38.53 19.81
CA PHE A 1055 -20.80 37.30 20.54
C PHE A 1055 -22.19 37.32 21.17
N ALA A 1056 -22.71 38.51 21.51
CA ALA A 1056 -24.07 38.64 22.01
C ALA A 1056 -25.13 38.30 20.93
N LYS A 1057 -24.77 38.38 19.64
CA LYS A 1057 -25.60 37.89 18.53
C LYS A 1057 -25.77 36.37 18.56
N ASP A 1058 -24.74 35.64 18.96
CA ASP A 1058 -24.63 34.18 18.85
C ASP A 1058 -25.33 33.44 20.02
N VAL A 1059 -25.73 34.16 21.07
CA VAL A 1059 -26.57 33.64 22.17
C VAL A 1059 -27.90 33.11 21.62
N PRO A 1060 -28.27 31.82 21.84
CA PRO A 1060 -29.50 31.25 21.29
C PRO A 1060 -30.78 31.96 21.76
N VAL A 1061 -31.83 31.89 20.93
CA VAL A 1061 -33.18 32.35 21.31
C VAL A 1061 -33.87 31.25 22.14
N LYS A 1062 -33.27 30.92 23.30
CA LYS A 1062 -33.77 29.94 24.29
C LYS A 1062 -33.77 30.61 25.67
N PRO A 1063 -34.85 30.53 26.47
CA PRO A 1063 -34.87 31.10 27.82
C PRO A 1063 -33.75 30.54 28.72
N GLY A 1064 -33.18 31.39 29.57
CA GLY A 1064 -32.08 31.04 30.47
C GLY A 1064 -30.73 30.82 29.76
N ARG A 1065 -30.43 31.63 28.74
CA ARG A 1065 -29.13 31.69 28.05
C ARG A 1065 -28.63 33.13 27.97
#